data_AF-A0A7K0DQV7-F1
#
_entry.id   AF-A0A7K0DQV7-F1
#
_cell.length_a   1.000
_cell.length_b   1.000
_cell.length_c   1.000
_cell.angle_alpha   90.00
_cell.angle_beta   90.00
_cell.angle_gamma   90.00
#
_symmetry.space_group_name_H-M   'P 1'
#
loop_
_entity.id
_entity.type
_entity.pdbx_description
1 polymer ?
#
loop_
_entity_poly.entity_id
_entity_poly.type
_entity_poly.pdbx_seq_one_letter_code
_entity_poly.pdbx_strand_id
1 'polypeptide(L)'
;MNPRIQVEHTVTEEITDVDLVQSQMRIAAGESLADLGLSQESVRIRGAALQCRITTEDPANGFRPDTGRITGYRSPGGAGIRLDGGATLGAEVGAYFDSMLVKLTCRGHDFATAVSRARRAVAEFRIRGVSTNIPFLQAVLDDADFQAGRVTTSFIEERPHLLTQRGSADRGTKILRYLADVTVNKPHGERPTAVYPHDKLPVIDLSVAPPSGSRQRLLELGPTGFARALRAQDAVAVTDTTFRDAHQSLLATRVRTNGLLQVAGHVARLTPELLSIECWGGATYDVALRFLYEDPWERLAALREAVPNICLQMLLRGRNTVGYTPYPERVTRAFVREATDTGIDIFRIFDALNNVDQMRPAIDAVLETGTAVAEVALSYTGDLSDPNENLYTLDYYLKLAEQVVDAGAHIVAIKDMAGLLRAPAAHTLVTALRRNFDVPVHVHTHDTPGGQLATYLAAWQAGADAVDGASAPMAGTTSQPALSAIVAAAAHSPYDTGLNLQNVCDLEPYWESLRKVYGPFESGLPGPTGRVYHHEIPGGQLSNLRQQAIALGLGDRFEEVEAKYAAADRLLGRLVKVTPSSKVVGDLALSLVGSGVDIEDFAGDPARFDIPDSVVGFLRGELGTPAGGWPEPFRTRALAGRGPAKPETMLSPEDEAALDGSSQQRQETLNRLLFPAPTSEFLAHREKYGDTSGLSANQFFYGLRHGEEHRVQLEKGVTLLIGLEAISEPDDRGMRTVMCILNGQLRPITVRDRSVASEIPSAEKADRTNPGHVAAPFAGVVTLTITEGDAIAAGDTIGTIEAMKMEAAITAPRAGRVRRVAISRVQQVEGGDLLIDLSPNEVAAE
;
A
#
# COMPACT_ATOMS: atom_id res chain seq x y z
N MET A 1 -5.48 58.05 -14.17
CA MET A 1 -4.67 58.12 -15.41
C MET A 1 -3.30 57.54 -15.10
N ASN A 2 -2.76 56.68 -15.97
CA ASN A 2 -1.44 56.04 -15.78
C ASN A 2 -0.44 56.73 -16.72
N PRO A 3 0.43 57.63 -16.23
CA PRO A 3 1.33 58.44 -17.06
C PRO A 3 2.59 57.68 -17.48
N ARG A 4 2.45 56.41 -17.87
CA ARG A 4 3.54 55.50 -18.25
C ARG A 4 3.01 54.33 -19.08
N ILE A 5 3.91 53.57 -19.69
CA ILE A 5 3.55 52.29 -20.30
C ILE A 5 2.91 51.36 -19.26
N GLN A 6 1.91 50.60 -19.69
CA GLN A 6 1.27 49.57 -18.87
C GLN A 6 1.80 48.19 -19.25
N VAL A 7 1.73 47.26 -18.33
CA VAL A 7 2.28 45.90 -18.51
C VAL A 7 1.51 45.11 -19.59
N GLU A 8 0.23 45.44 -19.77
CA GLU A 8 -0.71 44.95 -20.78
C GLU A 8 -0.60 45.63 -22.17
N HIS A 9 0.38 46.53 -22.39
CA HIS A 9 0.56 47.21 -23.68
C HIS A 9 0.69 46.24 -24.86
N THR A 10 1.26 45.05 -24.63
CA THR A 10 1.47 44.02 -25.65
C THR A 10 0.17 43.58 -26.32
N VAL A 11 -0.97 43.62 -25.61
CA VAL A 11 -2.28 43.31 -26.20
C VAL A 11 -2.64 44.31 -27.29
N THR A 12 -2.40 45.60 -27.03
CA THR A 12 -2.64 46.67 -28.00
C THR A 12 -1.71 46.59 -29.18
N GLU A 13 -0.41 46.33 -28.96
CA GLU A 13 0.56 46.13 -30.04
C GLU A 13 0.13 45.00 -30.99
N GLU A 14 -0.27 43.85 -30.44
CA GLU A 14 -0.67 42.68 -31.23
C GLU A 14 -1.87 42.91 -32.16
N ILE A 15 -2.80 43.81 -31.78
CA ILE A 15 -4.01 44.10 -32.57
C ILE A 15 -3.89 45.36 -33.42
N THR A 16 -2.88 46.20 -33.21
CA THR A 16 -2.69 47.46 -33.97
C THR A 16 -1.47 47.43 -34.88
N ASP A 17 -0.54 46.50 -34.65
CA ASP A 17 0.79 46.45 -35.24
C ASP A 17 1.62 47.72 -35.00
N VAL A 18 1.35 48.43 -33.89
CA VAL A 18 2.11 49.60 -33.44
C VAL A 18 2.99 49.19 -32.26
N ASP A 19 4.31 49.33 -32.39
CA ASP A 19 5.25 49.15 -31.28
C ASP A 19 5.22 50.39 -30.39
N LEU A 20 4.59 50.26 -29.22
CA LEU A 20 4.33 51.35 -28.30
C LEU A 20 5.61 51.76 -27.56
N VAL A 21 6.49 50.81 -27.25
CA VAL A 21 7.76 51.10 -26.55
C VAL A 21 8.72 51.85 -27.47
N GLN A 22 8.86 51.41 -28.72
CA GLN A 22 9.64 52.13 -29.73
C GLN A 22 9.05 53.52 -29.99
N SER A 23 7.72 53.63 -30.11
CA SER A 23 7.05 54.92 -30.30
C SER A 23 7.34 55.89 -29.15
N GLN A 24 7.32 55.42 -27.89
CA GLN A 24 7.69 56.23 -26.73
C GLN A 24 9.12 56.78 -26.82
N MET A 25 10.09 55.95 -27.24
CA MET A 25 11.48 56.38 -27.39
C MET A 25 11.64 57.40 -28.51
N ARG A 26 10.98 57.20 -29.66
CA ARG A 26 11.05 58.12 -30.80
C ARG A 26 10.39 59.46 -30.50
N ILE A 27 9.24 59.46 -29.81
CA ILE A 27 8.60 60.68 -29.33
C ILE A 27 9.49 61.43 -28.34
N ALA A 28 10.13 60.71 -27.40
CA ALA A 28 11.08 61.30 -26.47
C ALA A 28 12.32 61.89 -27.18
N ALA A 29 12.70 61.35 -28.35
CA ALA A 29 13.75 61.87 -29.20
C ALA A 29 13.32 63.08 -30.08
N GLY A 30 12.06 63.50 -29.99
CA GLY A 30 11.53 64.70 -30.66
C GLY A 30 10.69 64.42 -31.91
N GLU A 31 10.46 63.17 -32.29
CA GLU A 31 9.55 62.82 -33.39
C GLU A 31 8.07 63.05 -33.00
N SER A 32 7.27 63.52 -33.94
CA SER A 32 5.81 63.62 -33.79
C SER A 32 5.11 62.31 -34.16
N LEU A 33 3.84 62.13 -33.78
CA LEU A 33 3.04 60.98 -34.22
C LEU A 33 2.95 60.88 -35.76
N ALA A 34 2.96 62.03 -36.46
CA ALA A 34 2.94 62.06 -37.92
C ALA A 34 4.25 61.50 -38.52
N ASP A 35 5.40 61.77 -37.90
CA ASP A 35 6.70 61.23 -38.31
C ASP A 35 6.77 59.70 -38.11
N LEU A 36 6.01 59.17 -37.15
CA LEU A 36 5.81 57.73 -36.93
C LEU A 36 4.81 57.09 -37.92
N GLY A 37 4.13 57.88 -38.76
CA GLY A 37 3.04 57.40 -39.63
C GLY A 37 1.74 57.07 -38.89
N LEU A 38 1.57 57.59 -37.68
CA LEU A 38 0.41 57.32 -36.83
C LEU A 38 -0.62 58.45 -36.92
N SER A 39 -1.80 58.12 -37.41
CA SER A 39 -3.00 58.97 -37.33
C SER A 39 -4.19 58.13 -36.89
N GLN A 40 -5.26 58.78 -36.41
CA GLN A 40 -6.47 58.07 -35.99
C GLN A 40 -7.07 57.23 -37.14
N GLU A 41 -6.88 57.67 -38.38
CA GLU A 41 -7.32 56.99 -39.59
C GLU A 41 -6.40 55.83 -40.01
N SER A 42 -5.13 55.81 -39.62
CA SER A 42 -4.22 54.70 -39.97
C SER A 42 -4.31 53.52 -38.98
N VAL A 43 -4.67 53.80 -37.72
CA VAL A 43 -4.82 52.77 -36.69
C VAL A 43 -6.09 51.93 -36.93
N ARG A 44 -5.92 50.61 -36.98
CA ARG A 44 -7.00 49.62 -37.17
C ARG A 44 -6.83 48.47 -36.20
N ILE A 45 -7.95 48.00 -35.65
CA ILE A 45 -7.99 46.79 -34.84
C ILE A 45 -7.99 45.58 -35.78
N ARG A 46 -7.02 44.68 -35.58
CA ARG A 46 -6.81 43.45 -36.34
C ARG A 46 -6.99 42.25 -35.41
N GLY A 47 -8.18 41.66 -35.46
CA GLY A 47 -8.52 40.49 -34.64
C GLY A 47 -8.62 40.82 -33.16
N ALA A 48 -8.15 39.90 -32.31
CA ALA A 48 -8.17 40.05 -30.86
C ALA A 48 -6.90 39.50 -30.22
N ALA A 49 -6.54 40.05 -29.06
CA ALA A 49 -5.45 39.53 -28.25
C ALA A 49 -5.84 39.52 -26.77
N LEU A 50 -5.21 38.64 -26.00
CA LEU A 50 -5.33 38.60 -24.54
C LEU A 50 -3.98 38.30 -23.92
N GLN A 51 -3.77 38.76 -22.68
CA GLN A 51 -2.55 38.52 -21.91
C GLN A 51 -2.87 37.75 -20.62
N CYS A 52 -2.12 36.69 -20.37
CA CYS A 52 -2.04 36.01 -19.07
C CYS A 52 -0.69 36.32 -18.43
N ARG A 53 -0.66 36.58 -17.12
CA ARG A 53 0.60 36.67 -16.36
C ARG A 53 0.80 35.37 -15.61
N ILE A 54 1.88 34.68 -15.93
CA ILE A 54 2.31 33.51 -15.18
C ILE A 54 3.13 34.00 -13.98
N THR A 55 2.64 33.74 -12.78
CA THR A 55 3.26 34.16 -11.52
C THR A 55 3.64 32.96 -10.65
N THR A 56 4.41 33.17 -9.58
CA THR A 56 4.65 32.15 -8.55
C THR A 56 3.55 32.07 -7.50
N GLU A 57 2.43 32.77 -7.68
CA GLU A 57 1.33 32.77 -6.72
C GLU A 57 0.62 31.41 -6.71
N ASP A 58 0.40 30.86 -5.53
CA ASP A 58 -0.33 29.61 -5.34
C ASP A 58 -1.82 29.86 -5.09
N PRO A 59 -2.73 29.58 -6.06
CA PRO A 59 -4.16 29.81 -5.89
C PRO A 59 -4.77 28.99 -4.73
N ALA A 60 -4.21 27.81 -4.44
CA ALA A 60 -4.69 26.95 -3.35
C ALA A 60 -4.28 27.49 -1.97
N ASN A 61 -3.30 28.39 -1.93
CA ASN A 61 -2.81 29.05 -0.72
C ASN A 61 -3.10 30.56 -0.73
N GLY A 62 -4.25 30.95 -1.28
CA GLY A 62 -4.72 32.34 -1.29
C GLY A 62 -3.84 33.27 -2.13
N PHE A 63 -3.29 32.78 -3.25
CA PHE A 63 -2.38 33.50 -4.16
C PHE A 63 -1.10 34.03 -3.50
N ARG A 64 -0.63 33.37 -2.44
CA ARG A 64 0.68 33.70 -1.85
C ARG A 64 1.81 33.41 -2.85
N PRO A 65 2.72 34.36 -3.13
CA PRO A 65 3.90 34.11 -3.95
C PRO A 65 4.81 33.06 -3.34
N ASP A 66 5.11 32.03 -4.12
CA ASP A 66 6.11 31.04 -3.77
C ASP A 66 7.52 31.50 -4.15
N THR A 67 8.52 30.99 -3.43
CA THR A 67 9.92 31.36 -3.58
C THR A 67 10.78 30.11 -3.71
N GLY A 68 11.95 30.25 -4.31
CA GLY A 68 12.89 29.16 -4.45
C GLY A 68 13.35 28.96 -5.88
N ARG A 69 14.06 27.84 -6.09
CA ARG A 69 14.77 27.60 -7.34
C ARG A 69 13.86 26.99 -8.39
N ILE A 70 13.87 27.54 -9.60
CA ILE A 70 13.20 26.93 -10.76
C ILE A 70 13.97 25.68 -11.19
N THR A 71 13.42 24.50 -10.90
CA THR A 71 14.01 23.19 -11.24
C THR A 71 13.55 22.65 -12.60
N GLY A 72 12.62 23.35 -13.26
CA GLY A 72 12.18 23.05 -14.61
C GLY A 72 11.50 24.26 -15.23
N TYR A 73 11.85 24.60 -16.47
CA TYR A 73 11.21 25.69 -17.21
C TYR A 73 11.06 25.31 -18.69
N ARG A 74 9.81 25.16 -19.14
CA ARG A 74 9.46 25.00 -20.56
C ARG A 74 8.38 26.01 -20.89
N SER A 75 8.68 26.85 -21.87
CA SER A 75 7.74 27.82 -22.44
C SER A 75 7.06 27.28 -23.70
N PRO A 76 5.81 27.70 -23.98
CA PRO A 76 5.14 27.43 -25.25
C PRO A 76 5.74 28.28 -26.37
N GLY A 77 5.48 27.87 -27.61
CA GLY A 77 5.79 28.67 -28.81
C GLY A 77 4.67 28.60 -29.84
N GLY A 78 4.95 29.05 -31.06
CA GLY A 78 4.05 28.92 -32.21
C GLY A 78 3.37 30.22 -32.64
N ALA A 79 2.61 30.16 -33.73
CA ALA A 79 2.00 31.33 -34.35
C ALA A 79 0.99 32.04 -33.43
N GLY A 80 1.13 33.36 -33.28
CA GLY A 80 0.27 34.19 -32.44
C GLY A 80 0.51 34.03 -30.94
N ILE A 81 1.70 33.57 -30.55
CA ILE A 81 2.15 33.46 -29.15
C ILE A 81 3.36 34.37 -28.97
N ARG A 82 3.24 35.30 -28.04
CA ARG A 82 4.31 36.20 -27.61
C ARG A 82 4.58 35.97 -26.12
N LEU A 83 5.87 35.90 -25.78
CA LEU A 83 6.34 35.73 -24.41
C LEU A 83 7.27 36.87 -24.03
N ASP A 84 6.95 37.55 -22.94
CA ASP A 84 7.78 38.61 -22.36
C ASP A 84 8.08 38.23 -20.90
N GLY A 85 9.29 37.76 -20.60
CA GLY A 85 9.68 37.32 -19.26
C GLY A 85 11.20 37.13 -19.12
N GLY A 86 11.66 36.92 -17.88
CA GLY A 86 13.08 36.74 -17.55
C GLY A 86 13.41 35.44 -16.80
N ALA A 87 12.40 34.63 -16.48
CA ALA A 87 12.59 33.37 -15.75
C ALA A 87 13.33 32.33 -16.61
N THR A 88 14.31 31.66 -16.01
CA THR A 88 15.12 30.62 -16.68
C THR A 88 15.33 29.42 -15.75
N LEU A 89 15.73 28.29 -16.33
CA LEU A 89 16.06 27.09 -15.56
C LEU A 89 17.21 27.38 -14.59
N GLY A 90 17.05 27.00 -13.32
CA GLY A 90 18.04 27.18 -12.28
C GLY A 90 18.03 28.54 -11.59
N ALA A 91 17.25 29.51 -12.10
CA ALA A 91 17.08 30.81 -11.48
C ALA A 91 16.40 30.68 -10.10
N GLU A 92 16.82 31.53 -9.16
CA GLU A 92 16.26 31.60 -7.82
C GLU A 92 15.23 32.72 -7.76
N VAL A 93 13.98 32.35 -7.52
CA VAL A 93 12.89 33.30 -7.29
C VAL A 93 13.00 33.77 -5.86
N GLY A 94 13.65 34.92 -5.68
CA GLY A 94 13.71 35.62 -4.42
C GLY A 94 12.40 36.31 -4.11
N ALA A 95 12.16 36.53 -2.83
CA ALA A 95 10.95 37.16 -2.33
C ALA A 95 10.92 38.69 -2.53
N TYR A 96 12.01 39.31 -3.01
CA TYR A 96 12.17 40.76 -2.98
C TYR A 96 11.43 41.54 -4.10
N PHE A 97 10.86 40.84 -5.08
CA PHE A 97 10.23 41.43 -6.27
C PHE A 97 8.82 40.88 -6.50
N ASP A 98 8.12 41.39 -7.50
CA ASP A 98 6.83 40.80 -7.89
C ASP A 98 7.01 39.36 -8.38
N SER A 99 5.95 38.57 -8.24
CA SER A 99 5.95 37.13 -8.50
C SER A 99 5.93 36.76 -9.99
N MET A 100 6.07 37.75 -10.89
CA MET A 100 5.88 37.56 -12.33
C MET A 100 7.06 36.79 -12.95
N LEU A 101 6.76 35.62 -13.51
CA LEU A 101 7.74 34.81 -14.24
C LEU A 101 7.77 35.17 -15.74
N VAL A 102 6.59 35.23 -16.36
CA VAL A 102 6.45 35.50 -17.79
C VAL A 102 5.04 35.99 -18.12
N LYS A 103 4.95 36.95 -19.05
CA LYS A 103 3.70 37.37 -19.67
C LYS A 103 3.50 36.56 -20.94
N LEU A 104 2.34 35.93 -21.06
CA LEU A 104 1.90 35.22 -22.24
C LEU A 104 0.85 36.08 -22.94
N THR A 105 1.17 36.60 -24.13
CA THR A 105 0.19 37.27 -24.98
C THR A 105 -0.17 36.37 -26.15
N CYS A 106 -1.47 36.17 -26.37
CA CYS A 106 -1.99 35.33 -27.43
C CYS A 106 -2.88 36.17 -28.35
N ARG A 107 -2.61 36.12 -29.67
CA ARG A 107 -3.38 36.81 -30.71
C ARG A 107 -4.16 35.81 -31.55
N GLY A 108 -5.37 36.17 -31.97
CA GLY A 108 -6.20 35.46 -32.92
C GLY A 108 -6.84 36.41 -33.94
N HIS A 109 -7.37 35.85 -35.03
CA HIS A 109 -8.19 36.61 -35.98
C HIS A 109 -9.55 37.00 -35.36
N ASP A 110 -9.96 36.29 -34.31
CA ASP A 110 -11.08 36.60 -33.43
C ASP A 110 -10.71 36.26 -31.96
N PHE A 111 -11.59 36.61 -31.03
CA PHE A 111 -11.37 36.36 -29.60
C PHE A 111 -11.34 34.86 -29.28
N ALA A 112 -12.21 34.05 -29.90
CA ALA A 112 -12.25 32.61 -29.69
C ALA A 112 -10.91 31.94 -30.05
N THR A 113 -10.27 32.35 -31.14
CA THR A 113 -8.95 31.86 -31.54
C THR A 113 -7.86 32.31 -30.57
N ALA A 114 -7.91 33.54 -30.08
CA ALA A 114 -6.97 34.04 -29.07
C ALA A 114 -7.07 33.22 -27.76
N VAL A 115 -8.29 32.93 -27.31
CA VAL A 115 -8.56 32.09 -26.13
C VAL A 115 -8.09 30.66 -26.35
N SER A 116 -8.38 30.04 -27.50
CA SER A 116 -7.91 28.69 -27.84
C SER A 116 -6.37 28.59 -27.80
N ARG A 117 -5.67 29.58 -28.36
CA ARG A 117 -4.21 29.68 -28.33
C ARG A 117 -3.68 29.85 -26.90
N ALA A 118 -4.33 30.67 -26.09
CA ALA A 118 -4.00 30.84 -24.68
C ALA A 118 -4.19 29.55 -23.88
N ARG A 119 -5.31 28.84 -24.05
CA ARG A 119 -5.57 27.54 -23.41
C ARG A 119 -4.45 26.55 -23.70
N ARG A 120 -4.08 26.41 -24.98
CA ARG A 120 -2.98 25.53 -25.40
C ARG A 120 -1.64 25.99 -24.82
N ALA A 121 -1.32 27.28 -24.91
CA ALA A 121 -0.04 27.81 -24.44
C ALA A 121 0.13 27.67 -22.91
N VAL A 122 -0.90 27.99 -22.13
CA VAL A 122 -0.93 27.78 -20.67
C VAL A 122 -0.82 26.29 -20.34
N ALA A 123 -1.44 25.40 -21.13
CA ALA A 123 -1.34 23.95 -20.95
C ALA A 123 0.02 23.35 -21.35
N GLU A 124 0.81 24.03 -22.19
CA GLU A 124 2.15 23.60 -22.61
C GLU A 124 3.26 24.02 -21.63
N PHE A 125 3.04 25.08 -20.84
CA PHE A 125 4.01 25.49 -19.83
C PHE A 125 4.35 24.35 -18.86
N ARG A 126 5.63 24.16 -18.58
CA ARG A 126 6.11 23.28 -17.51
C ARG A 126 7.09 24.06 -16.65
N ILE A 127 6.58 24.61 -15.55
CA ILE A 127 7.38 25.28 -14.52
C ILE A 127 7.38 24.38 -13.28
N ARG A 128 8.56 24.20 -12.67
CA ARG A 128 8.78 23.32 -11.52
C ARG A 128 9.75 23.99 -10.54
N GLY A 129 9.66 23.59 -9.27
CA GLY A 129 10.48 24.13 -8.18
C GLY A 129 9.82 25.28 -7.43
N VAL A 130 8.82 25.92 -8.04
CA VAL A 130 7.91 26.89 -7.42
C VAL A 130 6.47 26.61 -7.87
N SER A 131 5.50 26.94 -7.02
CA SER A 131 4.08 27.00 -7.37
C SER A 131 3.83 28.05 -8.46
N THR A 132 2.72 27.90 -9.19
CA THR A 132 2.32 28.89 -10.21
C THR A 132 0.80 29.04 -10.28
N ASN A 133 0.34 30.19 -10.77
CA ASN A 133 -1.08 30.45 -11.02
C ASN A 133 -1.62 29.81 -12.31
N ILE A 134 -0.82 29.00 -13.03
CA ILE A 134 -1.20 28.32 -14.28
C ILE A 134 -2.53 27.57 -14.17
N PRO A 135 -2.78 26.76 -13.12
CA PRO A 135 -4.01 25.98 -13.09
C PRO A 135 -5.27 26.84 -12.90
N PHE A 136 -5.16 27.95 -12.17
CA PHE A 136 -6.20 28.97 -12.09
C PHE A 136 -6.47 29.60 -13.47
N LEU A 137 -5.41 29.98 -14.21
CA LEU A 137 -5.57 30.51 -15.57
C LEU A 137 -6.22 29.49 -16.52
N GLN A 138 -5.92 28.20 -16.38
CA GLN A 138 -6.59 27.15 -17.16
C GLN A 138 -8.09 27.09 -16.85
N ALA A 139 -8.47 27.15 -15.57
CA ALA A 139 -9.87 27.17 -15.15
C ALA A 139 -10.61 28.40 -15.71
N VAL A 140 -10.01 29.59 -15.61
CA VAL A 140 -10.58 30.83 -16.17
C VAL A 140 -10.78 30.74 -17.69
N LEU A 141 -9.77 30.24 -18.42
CA LEU A 141 -9.85 30.11 -19.88
C LEU A 141 -10.83 29.01 -20.35
N ASP A 142 -11.14 28.04 -19.49
CA ASP A 142 -12.11 26.98 -19.75
C ASP A 142 -13.56 27.41 -19.47
N ASP A 143 -13.78 28.49 -18.70
CA ASP A 143 -15.11 28.98 -18.33
C ASP A 143 -15.88 29.54 -19.53
N ALA A 144 -17.18 29.18 -19.61
CA ALA A 144 -18.04 29.51 -20.74
C ALA A 144 -18.37 31.01 -20.84
N ASP A 145 -18.45 31.73 -19.72
CA ASP A 145 -18.69 33.17 -19.72
C ASP A 145 -17.42 33.93 -20.10
N PHE A 146 -16.25 33.48 -19.67
CA PHE A 146 -14.98 34.04 -20.13
C PHE A 146 -14.84 33.89 -21.65
N GLN A 147 -15.10 32.69 -22.19
CA GLN A 147 -15.03 32.41 -23.63
C GLN A 147 -16.02 33.26 -24.45
N ALA A 148 -17.17 33.59 -23.86
CA ALA A 148 -18.18 34.44 -24.48
C ALA A 148 -17.93 35.95 -24.27
N GLY A 149 -16.86 36.33 -23.57
CA GLY A 149 -16.56 37.73 -23.23
C GLY A 149 -17.52 38.35 -22.21
N ARG A 150 -18.32 37.55 -21.50
CA ARG A 150 -19.27 37.98 -20.47
C ARG A 150 -18.59 38.08 -19.11
N VAL A 151 -17.60 38.96 -19.00
CA VAL A 151 -16.79 39.14 -17.78
C VAL A 151 -17.06 40.48 -17.12
N THR A 152 -17.14 40.46 -15.78
CA THR A 152 -17.23 41.64 -14.91
C THR A 152 -16.05 41.64 -13.95
N THR A 153 -15.87 42.72 -13.18
CA THR A 153 -14.83 42.78 -12.15
C THR A 153 -15.09 41.81 -10.98
N SER A 154 -16.33 41.35 -10.79
CA SER A 154 -16.73 40.36 -9.77
C SER A 154 -16.63 38.91 -10.23
N PHE A 155 -16.29 38.66 -11.50
CA PHE A 155 -16.34 37.33 -12.15
C PHE A 155 -15.66 36.21 -11.34
N ILE A 156 -14.48 36.48 -10.76
CA ILE A 156 -13.70 35.52 -9.99
C ILE A 156 -14.31 35.32 -8.58
N GLU A 157 -14.73 36.40 -7.91
CA GLU A 157 -15.32 36.34 -6.56
C GLU A 157 -16.61 35.52 -6.56
N GLU A 158 -17.40 35.59 -7.64
CA GLU A 158 -18.63 34.81 -7.84
C GLU A 158 -18.38 33.32 -8.16
N ARG A 159 -17.12 32.93 -8.44
CA ARG A 159 -16.74 31.58 -8.90
C ARG A 159 -15.54 31.01 -8.12
N PRO A 160 -15.67 30.77 -6.80
CA PRO A 160 -14.57 30.29 -5.97
C PRO A 160 -14.03 28.90 -6.40
N HIS A 161 -14.82 28.10 -7.11
CA HIS A 161 -14.40 26.80 -7.65
C HIS A 161 -13.25 26.88 -8.67
N LEU A 162 -13.04 28.04 -9.32
CA LEU A 162 -11.93 28.24 -10.27
C LEU A 162 -10.55 28.11 -9.60
N LEU A 163 -10.48 28.23 -8.26
CA LEU A 163 -9.24 28.12 -7.48
C LEU A 163 -8.80 26.67 -7.26
N THR A 164 -9.73 25.70 -7.33
CA THR A 164 -9.47 24.29 -6.97
C THR A 164 -9.67 23.31 -8.12
N GLN A 165 -10.21 23.74 -9.26
CA GLN A 165 -10.65 22.88 -10.35
C GLN A 165 -9.51 22.09 -11.04
N ARG A 166 -8.27 22.61 -11.04
CA ARG A 166 -7.14 22.00 -11.75
C ARG A 166 -5.93 21.89 -10.80
N GLY A 167 -5.75 20.75 -10.14
CA GLY A 167 -4.50 20.42 -9.44
C GLY A 167 -3.52 19.69 -10.36
N SER A 168 -2.25 20.12 -10.44
CA SER A 168 -1.22 19.34 -11.16
C SER A 168 -0.85 18.09 -10.35
N ALA A 169 -1.19 16.90 -10.83
CA ALA A 169 -0.89 15.64 -10.13
C ALA A 169 0.61 15.32 -10.00
N ASP A 170 1.47 15.99 -10.77
CA ASP A 170 2.95 15.89 -10.80
C ASP A 170 3.53 14.46 -10.66
N ARG A 171 2.82 13.47 -11.22
CA ARG A 171 3.05 12.03 -11.03
C ARG A 171 4.50 11.59 -11.31
N GLY A 172 5.10 12.12 -12.39
CA GLY A 172 6.48 11.81 -12.75
C GLY A 172 7.50 12.27 -11.71
N THR A 173 7.35 13.48 -11.17
CA THR A 173 8.23 14.01 -10.12
C THR A 173 8.09 13.23 -8.82
N LYS A 174 6.86 12.85 -8.45
CA LYS A 174 6.62 12.08 -7.21
C LYS A 174 7.28 10.70 -7.26
N ILE A 175 7.13 9.97 -8.38
CA ILE A 175 7.79 8.67 -8.59
C ILE A 175 9.31 8.83 -8.62
N LEU A 176 9.83 9.86 -9.28
CA LEU A 176 11.27 10.16 -9.29
C LEU A 176 11.82 10.41 -7.89
N ARG A 177 11.08 11.11 -7.02
CA ARG A 177 11.48 11.32 -5.61
C ARG A 177 11.64 10.00 -4.86
N TYR A 178 10.70 9.08 -5.04
CA TYR A 178 10.79 7.76 -4.42
C TYR A 178 12.01 6.98 -4.94
N LEU A 179 12.17 6.91 -6.26
CA LEU A 179 13.28 6.21 -6.89
C LEU A 179 14.63 6.80 -6.47
N ALA A 180 14.75 8.13 -6.41
CA ALA A 180 15.95 8.81 -5.93
C ALA A 180 16.21 8.51 -4.44
N ASP A 181 15.18 8.49 -3.59
CA ASP A 181 15.31 8.15 -2.16
C ASP A 181 15.86 6.74 -1.96
N VAL A 182 15.29 5.75 -2.66
CA VAL A 182 15.74 4.35 -2.61
C VAL A 182 17.16 4.20 -3.16
N THR A 183 17.49 4.92 -4.24
CA THR A 183 18.84 4.88 -4.86
C THR A 183 19.93 5.36 -3.91
N VAL A 184 19.66 6.45 -3.16
CA VAL A 184 20.62 7.01 -2.20
C VAL A 184 20.69 6.16 -0.93
N ASN A 185 19.53 5.81 -0.36
CA ASN A 185 19.47 5.24 0.98
C ASN A 185 19.55 3.71 1.01
N LYS A 186 19.38 3.03 -0.13
CA LYS A 186 19.54 1.57 -0.30
C LYS A 186 18.97 0.74 0.87
N PRO A 187 17.67 0.89 1.20
CA PRO A 187 17.08 0.26 2.39
C PRO A 187 17.20 -1.27 2.41
N HIS A 188 17.39 -1.89 1.24
CA HIS A 188 17.54 -3.34 1.08
C HIS A 188 18.89 -3.74 0.47
N GLY A 189 19.88 -2.85 0.52
CA GLY A 189 21.20 -3.08 -0.07
C GLY A 189 21.22 -2.99 -1.60
N GLU A 190 22.20 -3.66 -2.20
CA GLU A 190 22.37 -3.71 -3.65
C GLU A 190 21.42 -4.72 -4.30
N ARG A 191 21.09 -4.49 -5.58
CA ARG A 191 20.27 -5.42 -6.36
C ARG A 191 20.95 -6.81 -6.43
N PRO A 192 20.27 -7.89 -6.03
CA PRO A 192 20.87 -9.22 -5.94
C PRO A 192 21.07 -9.95 -7.29
N THR A 193 20.33 -9.59 -8.33
CA THR A 193 20.41 -10.25 -9.66
C THR A 193 20.19 -9.27 -10.80
N ALA A 194 20.95 -9.38 -11.89
CA ALA A 194 20.75 -8.59 -13.10
C ALA A 194 19.63 -9.12 -14.02
N VAL A 195 19.25 -10.40 -13.87
CA VAL A 195 18.26 -11.08 -14.71
C VAL A 195 16.87 -10.50 -14.43
N TYR A 196 16.09 -10.25 -15.50
CA TYR A 196 14.69 -9.89 -15.37
C TYR A 196 13.81 -11.14 -15.43
N PRO A 197 12.85 -11.31 -14.50
CA PRO A 197 12.00 -12.50 -14.48
C PRO A 197 11.24 -12.75 -15.79
N HIS A 198 10.68 -11.70 -16.41
CA HIS A 198 9.91 -11.84 -17.64
C HIS A 198 10.70 -12.41 -18.83
N ASP A 199 12.03 -12.29 -18.86
CA ASP A 199 12.89 -12.90 -19.88
C ASP A 199 12.90 -14.44 -19.80
N LYS A 200 12.41 -15.00 -18.69
CA LYS A 200 12.34 -16.43 -18.41
C LYS A 200 10.95 -17.02 -18.64
N LEU A 201 9.99 -16.22 -19.09
CA LEU A 201 8.65 -16.72 -19.41
C LEU A 201 8.67 -17.52 -20.72
N PRO A 202 7.87 -18.60 -20.82
CA PRO A 202 7.73 -19.34 -22.06
C PRO A 202 7.05 -18.48 -23.13
N VAL A 203 7.46 -18.64 -24.38
CA VAL A 203 6.91 -17.89 -25.51
C VAL A 203 5.55 -18.47 -25.89
N ILE A 204 4.47 -17.73 -25.60
CA ILE A 204 3.10 -18.08 -25.97
C ILE A 204 2.35 -16.87 -26.55
N ASP A 205 1.28 -17.11 -27.31
CA ASP A 205 0.44 -16.04 -27.84
C ASP A 205 -0.59 -15.58 -26.79
N LEU A 206 -0.26 -14.47 -26.11
CA LEU A 206 -1.14 -13.83 -25.12
C LEU A 206 -2.35 -13.10 -25.74
N SER A 207 -2.48 -13.05 -27.07
CA SER A 207 -3.67 -12.49 -27.74
C SER A 207 -4.81 -13.51 -27.86
N VAL A 208 -4.50 -14.80 -27.83
CA VAL A 208 -5.50 -15.88 -27.84
C VAL A 208 -6.13 -16.01 -26.46
N ALA A 209 -7.45 -16.05 -26.37
CA ALA A 209 -8.14 -16.23 -25.09
C ALA A 209 -7.73 -17.55 -24.42
N PRO A 210 -7.55 -17.58 -23.08
CA PRO A 210 -7.19 -18.81 -22.39
C PRO A 210 -8.31 -19.86 -22.50
N PRO A 211 -7.98 -21.17 -22.50
CA PRO A 211 -8.98 -22.24 -22.51
C PRO A 211 -9.94 -22.14 -21.32
N SER A 212 -11.18 -22.60 -21.47
CA SER A 212 -12.12 -22.66 -20.34
C SER A 212 -11.56 -23.52 -19.20
N GLY A 213 -11.63 -23.01 -17.98
CA GLY A 213 -11.10 -23.68 -16.79
C GLY A 213 -12.14 -23.83 -15.69
N SER A 214 -11.66 -23.99 -14.46
CA SER A 214 -12.49 -24.17 -13.26
C SER A 214 -13.53 -23.07 -13.04
N ARG A 215 -13.25 -21.82 -13.43
CA ARG A 215 -14.22 -20.72 -13.28
C ARG A 215 -15.43 -20.89 -14.20
N GLN A 216 -15.20 -21.26 -15.46
CA GLN A 216 -16.33 -21.50 -16.38
C GLN A 216 -17.21 -22.63 -15.85
N ARG A 217 -16.59 -23.69 -15.30
CA ARG A 217 -17.30 -24.80 -14.67
C ARG A 217 -18.10 -24.36 -13.44
N LEU A 218 -17.56 -23.47 -12.60
CA LEU A 218 -18.29 -22.90 -11.47
C LEU A 218 -19.50 -22.06 -11.93
N LEU A 219 -19.31 -21.20 -12.93
CA LEU A 219 -20.37 -20.36 -13.48
C LEU A 219 -21.50 -21.18 -14.11
N GLU A 220 -21.18 -22.30 -14.75
CA GLU A 220 -22.16 -23.20 -15.35
C GLU A 220 -22.94 -24.01 -14.30
N LEU A 221 -22.24 -24.58 -13.31
CA LEU A 221 -22.83 -25.54 -12.37
C LEU A 221 -23.38 -24.89 -11.08
N GLY A 222 -22.98 -23.65 -10.79
CA GLY A 222 -23.14 -23.04 -9.47
C GLY A 222 -22.27 -23.72 -8.39
N PRO A 223 -22.14 -23.14 -7.19
CA PRO A 223 -21.20 -23.63 -6.18
C PRO A 223 -21.52 -25.05 -5.67
N THR A 224 -22.80 -25.40 -5.47
CA THR A 224 -23.20 -26.75 -5.08
C THR A 224 -22.93 -27.79 -6.18
N GLY A 225 -23.23 -27.44 -7.44
CA GLY A 225 -22.99 -28.33 -8.57
C GLY A 225 -21.49 -28.52 -8.83
N PHE A 226 -20.71 -27.45 -8.67
CA PHE A 226 -19.25 -27.47 -8.74
C PHE A 226 -18.64 -28.39 -7.69
N ALA A 227 -19.06 -28.27 -6.42
CA ALA A 227 -18.61 -29.17 -5.35
C ALA A 227 -18.99 -30.63 -5.61
N ARG A 228 -20.22 -30.90 -6.05
CA ARG A 228 -20.63 -32.27 -6.42
C ARG A 228 -19.80 -32.83 -7.57
N ALA A 229 -19.48 -32.00 -8.55
CA ALA A 229 -18.67 -32.39 -9.69
C ALA A 229 -17.21 -32.67 -9.29
N LEU A 230 -16.65 -31.88 -8.36
CA LEU A 230 -15.35 -32.16 -7.73
C LEU A 230 -15.37 -33.44 -6.90
N ARG A 231 -16.46 -33.73 -6.19
CA ARG A 231 -16.61 -34.98 -5.40
C ARG A 231 -16.59 -36.25 -6.26
N ALA A 232 -17.06 -36.13 -7.50
CA ALA A 232 -17.36 -37.24 -8.39
C ALA A 232 -16.22 -37.57 -9.38
N GLN A 233 -15.19 -36.73 -9.48
CA GLN A 233 -14.05 -37.01 -10.35
C GLN A 233 -13.04 -37.93 -9.65
N ASP A 234 -12.33 -38.75 -10.44
CA ASP A 234 -11.22 -39.56 -9.93
C ASP A 234 -9.88 -38.79 -9.88
N ALA A 235 -9.71 -37.84 -10.82
CA ALA A 235 -8.54 -36.97 -10.91
C ALA A 235 -8.38 -36.11 -9.65
N VAL A 236 -7.18 -36.05 -9.07
CA VAL A 236 -6.94 -35.14 -7.94
C VAL A 236 -6.83 -33.70 -8.47
N ALA A 237 -7.66 -32.80 -7.95
CA ALA A 237 -7.60 -31.40 -8.32
C ALA A 237 -6.43 -30.70 -7.62
N VAL A 238 -5.88 -29.65 -8.23
CA VAL A 238 -4.71 -28.95 -7.69
C VAL A 238 -4.98 -27.45 -7.60
N THR A 239 -4.66 -26.87 -6.44
CA THR A 239 -4.67 -25.42 -6.21
C THR A 239 -3.24 -24.88 -6.15
N ASP A 240 -2.93 -23.86 -6.97
CA ASP A 240 -1.63 -23.19 -6.93
C ASP A 240 -1.60 -22.11 -5.84
N THR A 241 -0.72 -22.24 -4.86
CA THR A 241 -0.53 -21.28 -3.75
C THR A 241 0.62 -20.30 -3.98
N THR A 242 1.28 -20.34 -5.15
CA THR A 242 2.45 -19.51 -5.46
C THR A 242 2.16 -18.01 -5.34
N PHE A 243 0.91 -17.61 -5.61
CA PHE A 243 0.46 -16.21 -5.59
C PHE A 243 0.13 -15.69 -4.18
N ARG A 244 0.06 -16.56 -3.16
CA ARG A 244 -0.35 -16.19 -1.79
C ARG A 244 0.51 -16.87 -0.73
N ASP A 245 0.26 -18.15 -0.42
CA ASP A 245 0.85 -18.80 0.75
C ASP A 245 2.34 -19.09 0.63
N ALA A 246 2.80 -19.40 -0.59
CA ALA A 246 4.20 -19.74 -0.83
C ALA A 246 5.13 -18.59 -0.46
N HIS A 247 4.85 -17.39 -0.99
CA HIS A 247 5.66 -16.21 -0.68
C HIS A 247 5.35 -15.63 0.70
N GLN A 248 4.15 -15.88 1.26
CA GLN A 248 3.87 -15.60 2.66
C GLN A 248 4.81 -16.38 3.58
N SER A 249 5.13 -17.63 3.23
CA SER A 249 5.97 -18.52 4.02
C SER A 249 7.47 -18.32 3.81
N LEU A 250 7.88 -18.03 2.57
CA LEU A 250 9.31 -17.94 2.19
C LEU A 250 9.85 -16.50 2.16
N LEU A 251 9.03 -15.53 1.74
CA LEU A 251 9.45 -14.18 1.37
C LEU A 251 8.73 -13.09 2.18
N ALA A 252 8.26 -13.41 3.39
CA ALA A 252 7.51 -12.50 4.25
C ALA A 252 6.35 -11.79 3.52
N THR A 253 5.68 -12.48 2.59
CA THR A 253 4.55 -11.96 1.80
C THR A 253 4.90 -10.77 0.88
N ARG A 254 6.18 -10.57 0.54
CA ARG A 254 6.63 -9.35 -0.16
C ARG A 254 6.44 -9.36 -1.68
N VAL A 255 5.96 -10.46 -2.27
CA VAL A 255 5.77 -10.50 -3.73
C VAL A 255 4.73 -9.46 -4.16
N ARG A 256 5.14 -8.62 -5.12
CA ARG A 256 4.42 -7.42 -5.57
C ARG A 256 3.47 -7.74 -6.71
N THR A 257 2.44 -6.92 -6.87
CA THR A 257 1.40 -7.08 -7.90
C THR A 257 1.99 -7.24 -9.30
N ASN A 258 2.97 -6.41 -9.66
CA ASN A 258 3.63 -6.46 -10.97
C ASN A 258 4.25 -7.85 -11.27
N GLY A 259 4.92 -8.46 -10.29
CA GLY A 259 5.51 -9.80 -10.44
C GLY A 259 4.47 -10.90 -10.54
N LEU A 260 3.31 -10.76 -9.92
CA LEU A 260 2.22 -11.73 -10.09
C LEU A 260 1.56 -11.58 -11.48
N LEU A 261 1.32 -10.35 -11.93
CA LEU A 261 0.65 -10.07 -13.21
C LEU A 261 1.48 -10.48 -14.43
N GLN A 262 2.81 -10.39 -14.38
CA GLN A 262 3.68 -10.78 -15.50
C GLN A 262 3.50 -12.26 -15.90
N VAL A 263 3.25 -13.14 -14.92
CA VAL A 263 3.10 -14.59 -15.15
C VAL A 263 1.64 -15.06 -15.18
N ALA A 264 0.72 -14.29 -14.61
CA ALA A 264 -0.72 -14.62 -14.53
C ALA A 264 -1.33 -15.08 -15.87
N GLY A 265 -1.12 -14.30 -16.95
CA GLY A 265 -1.64 -14.66 -18.27
C GLY A 265 -1.02 -15.92 -18.88
N HIS A 266 0.16 -16.35 -18.41
CA HIS A 266 0.79 -17.60 -18.80
C HIS A 266 0.19 -18.77 -18.04
N VAL A 267 0.02 -18.65 -16.72
CA VAL A 267 -0.67 -19.66 -15.88
C VAL A 267 -2.08 -19.94 -16.42
N ALA A 268 -2.83 -18.89 -16.73
CA ALA A 268 -4.18 -19.00 -17.30
C ALA A 268 -4.26 -19.88 -18.56
N ARG A 269 -3.19 -19.92 -19.37
CA ARG A 269 -3.15 -20.66 -20.65
C ARG A 269 -2.49 -22.02 -20.54
N LEU A 270 -1.46 -22.12 -19.71
CA LEU A 270 -0.61 -23.31 -19.61
C LEU A 270 -1.16 -24.35 -18.63
N THR A 271 -1.96 -23.92 -17.66
CA THR A 271 -2.52 -24.79 -16.61
C THR A 271 -4.02 -24.53 -16.37
N PRO A 272 -4.88 -24.56 -17.41
CA PRO A 272 -6.32 -24.32 -17.25
C PRO A 272 -7.03 -25.36 -16.38
N GLU A 273 -6.41 -26.51 -16.13
CA GLU A 273 -6.92 -27.62 -15.31
C GLU A 273 -6.85 -27.36 -13.80
N LEU A 274 -6.15 -26.30 -13.36
CA LEU A 274 -6.09 -25.92 -11.94
C LEU A 274 -7.49 -25.74 -11.34
N LEU A 275 -7.70 -26.31 -10.15
CA LEU A 275 -8.91 -26.08 -9.36
C LEU A 275 -9.05 -24.60 -9.04
N SER A 276 -7.97 -24.00 -8.54
CA SER A 276 -7.91 -22.58 -8.25
C SER A 276 -6.47 -22.07 -8.20
N ILE A 277 -6.33 -20.75 -8.26
CA ILE A 277 -5.11 -20.06 -7.84
C ILE A 277 -5.45 -19.36 -6.53
N GLU A 278 -4.76 -19.73 -5.46
CA GLU A 278 -4.86 -19.00 -4.21
C GLU A 278 -3.98 -17.75 -4.30
N CYS A 279 -4.61 -16.58 -4.42
CA CYS A 279 -3.93 -15.32 -4.73
C CYS A 279 -4.23 -14.18 -3.76
N TRP A 280 -5.05 -14.42 -2.74
CA TRP A 280 -5.56 -13.36 -1.87
C TRP A 280 -5.90 -13.82 -0.45
N GLY A 281 -6.18 -12.88 0.43
CA GLY A 281 -6.39 -13.17 1.86
C GLY A 281 -5.11 -13.52 2.60
N GLY A 282 -5.23 -14.12 3.78
CA GLY A 282 -4.08 -14.31 4.67
C GLY A 282 -3.38 -12.96 4.98
N ALA A 283 -2.05 -12.92 4.90
CA ALA A 283 -1.28 -11.70 5.19
C ALA A 283 -1.17 -10.73 4.01
N THR A 284 -1.59 -11.11 2.79
CA THR A 284 -1.34 -10.30 1.59
C THR A 284 -2.03 -8.94 1.65
N TYR A 285 -3.18 -8.84 2.32
CA TYR A 285 -3.95 -7.62 2.42
C TYR A 285 -3.23 -6.54 3.23
N ASP A 286 -2.83 -6.85 4.47
CA ASP A 286 -2.05 -5.95 5.34
C ASP A 286 -0.71 -5.61 4.68
N VAL A 287 0.02 -6.61 4.17
CA VAL A 287 1.35 -6.42 3.61
C VAL A 287 1.34 -5.57 2.34
N ALA A 288 0.31 -5.71 1.50
CA ALA A 288 0.13 -4.86 0.32
C ALA A 288 0.04 -3.38 0.72
N LEU A 289 -0.82 -3.04 1.68
CA LEU A 289 -0.98 -1.67 2.17
C LEU A 289 0.27 -1.16 2.88
N ARG A 290 0.75 -1.92 3.87
CA ARG A 290 1.78 -1.47 4.83
C ARG A 290 3.19 -1.41 4.27
N PHE A 291 3.59 -2.43 3.49
CA PHE A 291 4.99 -2.62 3.11
C PHE A 291 5.22 -2.45 1.61
N LEU A 292 4.21 -2.72 0.78
CA LEU A 292 4.32 -2.60 -0.67
C LEU A 292 3.69 -1.30 -1.18
N TYR A 293 2.88 -0.65 -0.35
CA TYR A 293 2.11 0.55 -0.68
C TYR A 293 1.28 0.37 -1.97
N GLU A 294 0.60 -0.77 -2.06
CA GLU A 294 -0.28 -1.18 -3.15
C GLU A 294 -1.68 -1.44 -2.59
N ASP A 295 -2.72 -1.07 -3.33
CA ASP A 295 -4.08 -1.42 -2.95
C ASP A 295 -4.34 -2.91 -3.24
N PRO A 296 -4.70 -3.73 -2.23
CA PRO A 296 -5.00 -5.14 -2.44
C PRO A 296 -6.20 -5.36 -3.38
N TRP A 297 -7.17 -4.44 -3.43
CA TRP A 297 -8.33 -4.55 -4.34
C TRP A 297 -7.92 -4.35 -5.80
N GLU A 298 -7.07 -3.36 -6.08
CA GLU A 298 -6.50 -3.14 -7.41
C GLU A 298 -5.71 -4.39 -7.87
N ARG A 299 -4.97 -5.04 -6.97
CA ARG A 299 -4.29 -6.32 -7.23
C ARG A 299 -5.27 -7.42 -7.63
N LEU A 300 -6.36 -7.59 -6.86
CA LEU A 300 -7.35 -8.63 -7.13
C LEU A 300 -8.03 -8.41 -8.48
N ALA A 301 -8.48 -7.18 -8.76
CA ALA A 301 -9.13 -6.84 -10.02
C ALA A 301 -8.21 -7.11 -11.23
N ALA A 302 -6.94 -6.72 -11.14
CA ALA A 302 -5.97 -6.96 -12.20
C ALA A 302 -5.66 -8.46 -12.40
N LEU A 303 -5.56 -9.24 -11.31
CA LEU A 303 -5.39 -10.69 -11.40
C LEU A 303 -6.60 -11.38 -12.01
N ARG A 304 -7.82 -10.94 -11.67
CA ARG A 304 -9.06 -11.45 -12.25
C ARG A 304 -9.12 -11.22 -13.75
N GLU A 305 -8.70 -10.04 -14.22
CA GLU A 305 -8.60 -9.72 -15.64
C GLU A 305 -7.55 -10.60 -16.34
N ALA A 306 -6.37 -10.75 -15.74
CA ALA A 306 -5.26 -11.51 -16.32
C ALA A 306 -5.52 -13.04 -16.35
N VAL A 307 -6.30 -13.55 -15.40
CA VAL A 307 -6.70 -14.95 -15.30
C VAL A 307 -8.22 -15.00 -15.33
N PRO A 308 -8.90 -15.05 -16.48
CA PRO A 308 -10.36 -15.02 -16.56
C PRO A 308 -11.04 -16.41 -16.47
N ASN A 309 -10.26 -17.50 -16.46
CA ASN A 309 -10.73 -18.87 -16.68
C ASN A 309 -10.54 -19.83 -15.50
N ILE A 310 -9.64 -19.52 -14.56
CA ILE A 310 -9.36 -20.34 -13.37
C ILE A 310 -10.02 -19.69 -12.14
N CYS A 311 -10.57 -20.47 -11.22
CA CYS A 311 -11.12 -19.93 -9.98
C CYS A 311 -10.04 -19.20 -9.17
N LEU A 312 -10.33 -18.01 -8.66
CA LEU A 312 -9.47 -17.32 -7.70
C LEU A 312 -9.90 -17.66 -6.28
N GLN A 313 -8.95 -18.11 -5.47
CA GLN A 313 -9.18 -18.52 -4.10
C GLN A 313 -8.53 -17.54 -3.12
N MET A 314 -9.18 -17.35 -1.98
CA MET A 314 -8.61 -16.63 -0.85
C MET A 314 -8.71 -17.39 0.46
N LEU A 315 -7.80 -17.06 1.39
CA LEU A 315 -7.90 -17.47 2.79
C LEU A 315 -8.60 -16.37 3.61
N LEU A 316 -9.73 -16.71 4.21
CA LEU A 316 -10.56 -15.81 5.01
C LEU A 316 -10.67 -16.33 6.45
N ARG A 317 -10.37 -15.49 7.44
CA ARG A 317 -10.63 -15.82 8.85
C ARG A 317 -12.07 -15.43 9.17
N GLY A 318 -12.84 -16.32 9.80
CA GLY A 318 -14.29 -16.18 10.05
C GLY A 318 -14.77 -14.76 10.41
N ARG A 319 -14.91 -14.45 11.70
CA ARG A 319 -15.46 -13.18 12.16
C ARG A 319 -14.59 -11.96 11.84
N ASN A 320 -13.28 -12.15 11.66
CA ASN A 320 -12.34 -11.04 11.52
C ASN A 320 -12.00 -10.73 10.05
N THR A 321 -12.54 -11.50 9.09
CA THR A 321 -12.21 -11.43 7.67
C THR A 321 -10.70 -11.57 7.41
N VAL A 322 -10.02 -10.47 7.07
CA VAL A 322 -8.58 -10.36 6.93
C VAL A 322 -7.94 -9.57 8.08
N GLY A 323 -8.71 -8.75 8.81
CA GLY A 323 -8.24 -7.88 9.90
C GLY A 323 -8.01 -8.60 11.24
N TYR A 324 -7.36 -7.95 12.21
CA TYR A 324 -6.91 -8.60 13.45
C TYR A 324 -7.96 -8.66 14.56
N THR A 325 -8.95 -7.77 14.54
CA THR A 325 -10.02 -7.66 15.55
C THR A 325 -11.37 -8.04 14.96
N PRO A 326 -12.30 -8.57 15.78
CA PRO A 326 -13.67 -8.79 15.35
C PRO A 326 -14.35 -7.47 14.97
N TYR A 327 -15.13 -7.48 13.89
CA TYR A 327 -16.02 -6.39 13.49
C TYR A 327 -17.48 -6.87 13.47
N PRO A 328 -18.46 -5.96 13.48
CA PRO A 328 -19.85 -6.32 13.27
C PRO A 328 -20.04 -7.09 11.95
N GLU A 329 -20.97 -8.06 11.91
CA GLU A 329 -21.18 -8.95 10.75
C GLU A 329 -21.38 -8.21 9.43
N ARG A 330 -21.92 -6.99 9.47
CA ARG A 330 -22.09 -6.14 8.30
C ARG A 330 -20.78 -5.88 7.55
N VAL A 331 -19.65 -5.75 8.27
CA VAL A 331 -18.32 -5.62 7.66
C VAL A 331 -17.95 -6.89 6.91
N THR A 332 -18.18 -8.06 7.53
CA THR A 332 -17.93 -9.37 6.91
C THR A 332 -18.76 -9.58 5.65
N ARG A 333 -20.07 -9.28 5.71
CA ARG A 333 -20.97 -9.38 4.55
C ARG A 333 -20.55 -8.43 3.43
N ALA A 334 -20.25 -7.17 3.75
CA ALA A 334 -19.78 -6.19 2.77
C ALA A 334 -18.44 -6.62 2.13
N PHE A 335 -17.50 -7.15 2.93
CA PHE A 335 -16.22 -7.64 2.45
C PHE A 335 -16.38 -8.82 1.49
N VAL A 336 -17.13 -9.85 1.89
CA VAL A 336 -17.34 -11.06 1.06
C VAL A 336 -18.05 -10.71 -0.24
N ARG A 337 -19.08 -9.85 -0.18
CA ARG A 337 -19.77 -9.36 -1.37
C ARG A 337 -18.81 -8.64 -2.31
N GLU A 338 -18.03 -7.68 -1.81
CA GLU A 338 -17.08 -6.92 -2.64
C GLU A 338 -15.98 -7.82 -3.21
N ALA A 339 -15.46 -8.76 -2.44
CA ALA A 339 -14.45 -9.73 -2.89
C ALA A 339 -15.00 -10.64 -4.00
N THR A 340 -16.26 -11.07 -3.88
CA THR A 340 -16.95 -11.87 -4.91
C THR A 340 -17.18 -11.05 -6.18
N ASP A 341 -17.70 -9.83 -6.03
CA ASP A 341 -17.96 -8.91 -7.15
C ASP A 341 -16.66 -8.53 -7.88
N THR A 342 -15.55 -8.40 -7.15
CA THR A 342 -14.22 -8.09 -7.72
C THR A 342 -13.60 -9.31 -8.42
N GLY A 343 -13.77 -10.52 -7.88
CA GLY A 343 -13.35 -11.73 -8.60
C GLY A 343 -12.95 -12.97 -7.81
N ILE A 344 -13.09 -13.01 -6.48
CA ILE A 344 -12.89 -14.23 -5.69
C ILE A 344 -14.04 -15.21 -5.95
N ASP A 345 -13.68 -16.44 -6.26
CA ASP A 345 -14.62 -17.52 -6.54
C ASP A 345 -14.71 -18.54 -5.38
N ILE A 346 -13.60 -18.75 -4.66
CA ILE A 346 -13.51 -19.72 -3.54
C ILE A 346 -13.00 -19.03 -2.27
N PHE A 347 -13.78 -19.11 -1.20
CA PHE A 347 -13.41 -18.61 0.11
C PHE A 347 -13.06 -19.78 1.02
N ARG A 348 -11.77 -19.94 1.32
CA ARG A 348 -11.31 -20.87 2.36
C ARG A 348 -11.45 -20.21 3.72
N ILE A 349 -12.50 -20.55 4.44
CA ILE A 349 -12.88 -19.99 5.74
C ILE A 349 -12.28 -20.84 6.86
N PHE A 350 -11.60 -20.21 7.81
CA PHE A 350 -11.07 -20.89 8.99
C PHE A 350 -11.24 -20.05 10.26
N ASP A 351 -11.14 -20.70 11.41
CA ASP A 351 -11.02 -20.06 12.72
C ASP A 351 -9.74 -20.50 13.42
N ALA A 352 -9.18 -19.61 14.25
CA ALA A 352 -7.90 -19.84 14.89
C ALA A 352 -7.93 -20.91 16.00
N LEU A 353 -9.12 -21.25 16.49
CA LEU A 353 -9.36 -22.27 17.52
C LEU A 353 -10.35 -23.35 17.02
N ASN A 354 -10.61 -23.43 15.72
CA ASN A 354 -11.65 -24.30 15.11
C ASN A 354 -13.06 -24.08 15.68
N ASN A 355 -13.40 -22.85 16.05
CA ASN A 355 -14.74 -22.51 16.51
C ASN A 355 -15.67 -22.19 15.33
N VAL A 356 -16.62 -23.09 15.04
CA VAL A 356 -17.58 -22.93 13.93
C VAL A 356 -18.47 -21.71 14.11
N ASP A 357 -18.84 -21.33 15.32
CA ASP A 357 -19.65 -20.13 15.57
C ASP A 357 -18.91 -18.85 15.16
N GLN A 358 -17.58 -18.84 15.26
CA GLN A 358 -16.75 -17.73 14.75
C GLN A 358 -16.60 -17.76 13.22
N MET A 359 -16.83 -18.91 12.58
CA MET A 359 -16.80 -19.04 11.11
C MET A 359 -18.15 -18.70 10.47
N ARG A 360 -19.28 -18.93 11.16
CA ARG A 360 -20.65 -18.72 10.65
C ARG A 360 -20.86 -17.40 9.90
N PRO A 361 -20.47 -16.22 10.44
CA PRO A 361 -20.69 -14.96 9.72
C PRO A 361 -20.06 -14.91 8.32
N ALA A 362 -18.89 -15.53 8.14
CA ALA A 362 -18.24 -15.62 6.84
C ALA A 362 -18.87 -16.70 5.95
N ILE A 363 -19.24 -17.85 6.52
CA ILE A 363 -19.90 -18.94 5.78
C ILE A 363 -21.22 -18.41 5.21
N ASP A 364 -22.07 -17.85 6.06
CA ASP A 364 -23.38 -17.31 5.68
C ASP A 364 -23.24 -16.22 4.62
N ALA A 365 -22.29 -15.30 4.79
CA ALA A 365 -22.02 -14.25 3.81
C ALA A 365 -21.61 -14.80 2.43
N VAL A 366 -20.81 -15.87 2.38
CA VAL A 366 -20.42 -16.51 1.11
C VAL A 366 -21.61 -17.23 0.49
N LEU A 367 -22.39 -17.96 1.29
CA LEU A 367 -23.61 -18.65 0.82
C LEU A 367 -24.63 -17.66 0.22
N GLU A 368 -24.78 -16.49 0.84
CA GLU A 368 -25.67 -15.43 0.37
C GLU A 368 -25.31 -14.84 -1.00
N THR A 369 -24.05 -14.99 -1.44
CA THR A 369 -23.65 -14.56 -2.79
C THR A 369 -24.31 -15.40 -3.88
N GLY A 370 -24.65 -16.67 -3.58
CA GLY A 370 -25.19 -17.64 -4.52
C GLY A 370 -24.25 -18.08 -5.65
N THR A 371 -23.05 -17.51 -5.75
CA THR A 371 -22.11 -17.71 -6.85
C THR A 371 -20.75 -18.24 -6.38
N ALA A 372 -20.30 -17.86 -5.19
CA ALA A 372 -19.01 -18.27 -4.64
C ALA A 372 -19.08 -19.57 -3.83
N VAL A 373 -17.94 -20.25 -3.72
CA VAL A 373 -17.78 -21.50 -2.98
C VAL A 373 -17.27 -21.22 -1.58
N ALA A 374 -18.07 -21.57 -0.58
CA ALA A 374 -17.64 -21.69 0.82
C ALA A 374 -16.87 -23.00 1.04
N GLU A 375 -15.55 -22.91 1.14
CA GLU A 375 -14.67 -24.00 1.57
C GLU A 375 -14.30 -23.78 3.04
N VAL A 376 -14.62 -24.70 3.94
CA VAL A 376 -14.47 -24.46 5.39
C VAL A 376 -13.41 -25.41 5.97
N ALA A 377 -12.41 -24.83 6.64
CA ALA A 377 -11.19 -25.52 7.02
C ALA A 377 -11.20 -26.03 8.46
N LEU A 378 -10.87 -27.31 8.61
CA LEU A 378 -10.46 -27.96 9.85
C LEU A 378 -8.96 -27.70 10.02
N SER A 379 -8.58 -26.80 10.93
CA SER A 379 -7.15 -26.57 11.20
C SER A 379 -6.59 -27.76 11.98
N TYR A 380 -5.62 -28.47 11.40
CA TYR A 380 -5.06 -29.69 11.95
C TYR A 380 -3.91 -29.39 12.92
N THR A 381 -3.93 -30.00 14.11
CA THR A 381 -2.88 -29.93 15.12
C THR A 381 -2.80 -31.25 15.89
N GLY A 382 -1.70 -31.47 16.63
CA GLY A 382 -1.47 -32.71 17.35
C GLY A 382 -1.07 -33.86 16.44
N ASP A 383 -1.13 -35.07 16.98
CA ASP A 383 -0.75 -36.29 16.26
C ASP A 383 -1.88 -37.32 16.35
N LEU A 384 -2.76 -37.31 15.35
CA LEU A 384 -3.86 -38.27 15.24
C LEU A 384 -3.37 -39.73 15.19
N SER A 385 -2.10 -39.98 14.83
CA SER A 385 -1.52 -41.32 14.83
C SER A 385 -0.95 -41.76 16.18
N ASP A 386 -0.81 -40.85 17.15
CA ASP A 386 -0.34 -41.18 18.49
C ASP A 386 -1.50 -41.81 19.30
N PRO A 387 -1.37 -43.06 19.78
CA PRO A 387 -2.40 -43.69 20.62
C PRO A 387 -2.66 -42.95 21.95
N ASN A 388 -1.77 -42.04 22.36
CA ASN A 388 -1.94 -41.20 23.54
C ASN A 388 -2.59 -39.84 23.25
N GLU A 389 -2.88 -39.51 21.99
CA GLU A 389 -3.62 -38.29 21.66
C GLU A 389 -5.05 -38.40 22.19
N ASN A 390 -5.41 -37.47 23.08
CA ASN A 390 -6.66 -37.49 23.82
C ASN A 390 -7.50 -36.22 23.63
N LEU A 391 -6.98 -35.22 22.92
CA LEU A 391 -7.66 -33.95 22.67
C LEU A 391 -8.06 -33.84 21.19
N TYR A 392 -7.08 -33.92 20.30
CA TYR A 392 -7.29 -33.78 18.85
C TYR A 392 -7.48 -35.14 18.17
N THR A 393 -8.48 -35.89 18.66
CA THR A 393 -8.78 -37.25 18.21
C THR A 393 -9.58 -37.28 16.89
N LEU A 394 -9.78 -38.47 16.32
CA LEU A 394 -10.61 -38.63 15.13
C LEU A 394 -12.05 -38.13 15.39
N ASP A 395 -12.60 -38.46 16.56
CA ASP A 395 -13.94 -38.02 16.96
C ASP A 395 -14.03 -36.49 17.07
N TYR A 396 -12.97 -35.82 17.50
CA TYR A 396 -12.92 -34.35 17.50
C TYR A 396 -13.07 -33.80 16.08
N TYR A 397 -12.26 -34.30 15.13
CA TYR A 397 -12.31 -33.83 13.75
C TYR A 397 -13.62 -34.19 13.04
N LEU A 398 -14.22 -35.35 13.33
CA LEU A 398 -15.52 -35.75 12.75
C LEU A 398 -16.67 -34.88 13.28
N LYS A 399 -16.70 -34.55 14.58
CA LYS A 399 -17.69 -33.63 15.14
C LYS A 399 -17.53 -32.22 14.57
N LEU A 400 -16.29 -31.76 14.41
CA LEU A 400 -16.01 -30.48 13.78
C LEU A 400 -16.49 -30.47 12.33
N ALA A 401 -16.21 -31.54 11.57
CA ALA A 401 -16.66 -31.68 10.20
C ALA A 401 -18.20 -31.71 10.08
N GLU A 402 -18.89 -32.38 11.00
CA GLU A 402 -20.36 -32.38 11.09
C GLU A 402 -20.89 -30.95 11.25
N GLN A 403 -20.37 -30.19 12.23
CA GLN A 403 -20.77 -28.80 12.44
C GLN A 403 -20.49 -27.90 11.22
N VAL A 404 -19.38 -28.14 10.53
CA VAL A 404 -18.98 -27.41 9.33
C VAL A 404 -19.91 -27.72 8.15
N VAL A 405 -20.26 -28.99 7.94
CA VAL A 405 -21.20 -29.40 6.90
C VAL A 405 -22.61 -28.88 7.19
N ASP A 406 -23.06 -28.96 8.45
CA ASP A 406 -24.34 -28.40 8.90
C ASP A 406 -24.41 -26.87 8.74
N ALA A 407 -23.27 -26.18 8.82
CA ALA A 407 -23.18 -24.75 8.52
C ALA A 407 -23.28 -24.43 7.01
N GLY A 408 -23.31 -25.44 6.14
CA GLY A 408 -23.50 -25.28 4.70
C GLY A 408 -22.21 -25.23 3.90
N ALA A 409 -21.09 -25.74 4.42
CA ALA A 409 -19.85 -25.82 3.66
C ALA A 409 -20.06 -26.59 2.34
N HIS A 410 -19.60 -26.02 1.23
CA HIS A 410 -19.60 -26.71 -0.06
C HIS A 410 -18.44 -27.70 -0.15
N ILE A 411 -17.30 -27.37 0.46
CA ILE A 411 -16.07 -28.16 0.51
C ILE A 411 -15.55 -28.13 1.94
N VAL A 412 -15.08 -29.26 2.45
CA VAL A 412 -14.33 -29.32 3.72
C VAL A 412 -12.85 -29.33 3.41
N ALA A 413 -12.12 -28.37 3.98
CA ALA A 413 -10.66 -28.32 3.89
C ALA A 413 -10.02 -28.94 5.13
N ILE A 414 -8.93 -29.70 4.97
CA ILE A 414 -8.00 -29.96 6.05
C ILE A 414 -6.86 -28.96 5.91
N LYS A 415 -6.71 -28.06 6.88
CA LYS A 415 -5.63 -27.07 6.90
C LYS A 415 -4.56 -27.46 7.90
N ASP A 416 -3.54 -28.15 7.41
CA ASP A 416 -2.33 -28.47 8.17
C ASP A 416 -1.28 -27.35 8.01
N MET A 417 -1.46 -26.27 8.77
CA MET A 417 -0.65 -25.05 8.69
C MET A 417 0.82 -25.20 9.11
N ALA A 418 1.18 -26.31 9.76
CA ALA A 418 2.53 -26.55 10.26
C ALA A 418 3.25 -27.73 9.58
N GLY A 419 2.52 -28.60 8.87
CA GLY A 419 3.11 -29.82 8.28
C GLY A 419 3.12 -30.99 9.27
N LEU A 420 2.10 -31.08 10.14
CA LEU A 420 1.97 -32.08 11.19
C LEU A 420 1.20 -33.32 10.73
N LEU A 421 0.37 -33.19 9.70
CA LEU A 421 -0.44 -34.29 9.19
C LEU A 421 0.49 -35.29 8.51
N ARG A 422 0.77 -36.41 9.18
CA ARG A 422 1.59 -37.50 8.65
C ARG A 422 0.75 -38.41 7.75
N ALA A 423 1.38 -39.14 6.84
CA ALA A 423 0.68 -40.02 5.89
C ALA A 423 -0.35 -41.00 6.53
N PRO A 424 -0.06 -41.71 7.65
CA PRO A 424 -1.07 -42.56 8.30
C PRO A 424 -2.26 -41.79 8.88
N ALA A 425 -2.02 -40.61 9.45
CA ALA A 425 -3.06 -39.71 9.95
C ALA A 425 -3.92 -39.19 8.79
N ALA A 426 -3.30 -38.79 7.68
CA ALA A 426 -3.99 -38.33 6.49
C ALA A 426 -4.93 -39.41 5.92
N HIS A 427 -4.42 -40.63 5.76
CA HIS A 427 -5.24 -41.76 5.30
C HIS A 427 -6.44 -41.99 6.22
N THR A 428 -6.22 -42.00 7.53
CA THR A 428 -7.26 -42.22 8.55
C THR A 428 -8.33 -41.12 8.50
N LEU A 429 -7.91 -39.86 8.58
CA LEU A 429 -8.81 -38.70 8.63
C LEU A 429 -9.60 -38.56 7.33
N VAL A 430 -8.94 -38.61 6.18
CA VAL A 430 -9.61 -38.45 4.88
C VAL A 430 -10.57 -39.59 4.62
N THR A 431 -10.19 -40.84 4.90
CA THR A 431 -11.11 -41.99 4.77
C THR A 431 -12.36 -41.80 5.61
N ALA A 432 -12.20 -41.34 6.86
CA ALA A 432 -13.31 -41.10 7.76
C ALA A 432 -14.20 -39.94 7.26
N LEU A 433 -13.64 -38.82 6.82
CA LEU A 433 -14.40 -37.71 6.24
C LEU A 433 -15.18 -38.14 5.00
N ARG A 434 -14.51 -38.85 4.07
CA ARG A 434 -15.11 -39.36 2.83
C ARG A 434 -16.25 -40.35 3.05
N ARG A 435 -16.19 -41.12 4.13
CA ARG A 435 -17.21 -42.09 4.50
C ARG A 435 -18.44 -41.44 5.15
N ASN A 436 -18.24 -40.38 5.93
CA ASN A 436 -19.30 -39.79 6.75
C ASN A 436 -19.97 -38.56 6.11
N PHE A 437 -19.31 -37.92 5.13
CA PHE A 437 -19.82 -36.70 4.50
C PHE A 437 -19.74 -36.75 2.96
N ASP A 438 -20.75 -36.15 2.31
CA ASP A 438 -20.88 -36.12 0.85
C ASP A 438 -20.13 -34.95 0.18
N VAL A 439 -19.63 -34.00 0.97
CA VAL A 439 -18.85 -32.86 0.46
C VAL A 439 -17.42 -33.26 0.08
N PRO A 440 -16.77 -32.58 -0.88
CA PRO A 440 -15.37 -32.81 -1.21
C PRO A 440 -14.43 -32.51 -0.05
N VAL A 441 -13.27 -33.16 -0.05
CA VAL A 441 -12.18 -32.95 0.90
C VAL A 441 -10.98 -32.34 0.18
N HIS A 442 -10.58 -31.13 0.59
CA HIS A 442 -9.42 -30.41 0.07
C HIS A 442 -8.28 -30.40 1.11
N VAL A 443 -7.11 -30.96 0.78
CA VAL A 443 -5.99 -31.07 1.74
C VAL A 443 -4.91 -30.02 1.48
N HIS A 444 -4.69 -29.17 2.47
CA HIS A 444 -3.63 -28.17 2.51
C HIS A 444 -2.59 -28.57 3.56
N THR A 445 -1.30 -28.58 3.19
CA THR A 445 -0.21 -28.79 4.16
C THR A 445 1.03 -28.00 3.76
N HIS A 446 1.95 -27.82 4.71
CA HIS A 446 3.27 -27.23 4.49
C HIS A 446 4.35 -28.31 4.56
N ASP A 447 5.34 -28.28 3.66
CA ASP A 447 6.40 -29.27 3.55
C ASP A 447 7.58 -29.01 4.54
N THR A 448 7.27 -28.43 5.70
CA THR A 448 8.26 -28.06 6.74
C THR A 448 9.13 -29.25 7.15
N PRO A 449 8.56 -30.46 7.38
CA PRO A 449 9.35 -31.64 7.67
C PRO A 449 9.94 -32.32 6.42
N GLY A 450 9.56 -31.91 5.21
CA GLY A 450 10.08 -32.42 3.93
C GLY A 450 9.48 -33.75 3.45
N GLY A 451 8.41 -34.22 4.09
CA GLY A 451 7.76 -35.51 3.82
C GLY A 451 6.34 -35.40 3.24
N GLN A 452 5.84 -34.19 2.96
CA GLN A 452 4.39 -34.01 2.79
C GLN A 452 3.83 -34.41 1.43
N LEU A 453 4.69 -34.67 0.43
CA LEU A 453 4.23 -35.37 -0.77
C LEU A 453 3.70 -36.78 -0.44
N ALA A 454 4.28 -37.47 0.55
CA ALA A 454 3.76 -38.76 1.00
C ALA A 454 2.40 -38.62 1.72
N THR A 455 2.22 -37.52 2.45
CA THR A 455 0.94 -37.16 3.07
C THR A 455 -0.14 -36.93 2.01
N TYR A 456 0.17 -36.21 0.93
CA TYR A 456 -0.75 -36.04 -0.19
C TYR A 456 -1.07 -37.36 -0.90
N LEU A 457 -0.07 -38.20 -1.17
CA LEU A 457 -0.27 -39.52 -1.75
C LEU A 457 -1.25 -40.35 -0.91
N ALA A 458 -1.06 -40.39 0.40
CA ALA A 458 -1.95 -41.10 1.32
C ALA A 458 -3.36 -40.49 1.37
N ALA A 459 -3.46 -39.15 1.30
CA ALA A 459 -4.73 -38.44 1.31
C ALA A 459 -5.57 -38.69 0.05
N TRP A 460 -5.02 -38.52 -1.16
CA TRP A 460 -5.82 -38.73 -2.38
C TRP A 460 -6.12 -40.22 -2.62
N GLN A 461 -5.25 -41.14 -2.19
CA GLN A 461 -5.56 -42.57 -2.19
C GLN A 461 -6.69 -42.92 -1.21
N ALA A 462 -6.85 -42.17 -0.12
CA ALA A 462 -7.98 -42.24 0.79
C ALA A 462 -9.24 -41.51 0.27
N GLY A 463 -9.15 -40.84 -0.88
CA GLY A 463 -10.26 -40.17 -1.55
C GLY A 463 -10.30 -38.65 -1.38
N ALA A 464 -9.22 -37.98 -0.96
CA ALA A 464 -9.18 -36.52 -1.04
C ALA A 464 -9.36 -36.05 -2.50
N ASP A 465 -10.14 -35.00 -2.69
CA ASP A 465 -10.56 -34.52 -4.01
C ASP A 465 -9.61 -33.46 -4.56
N ALA A 466 -8.91 -32.74 -3.67
CA ALA A 466 -7.99 -31.69 -4.06
C ALA A 466 -6.81 -31.55 -3.10
N VAL A 467 -5.68 -31.03 -3.61
CA VAL A 467 -4.49 -30.66 -2.83
C VAL A 467 -3.93 -29.31 -3.25
N ASP A 468 -3.29 -28.63 -2.31
CA ASP A 468 -2.55 -27.38 -2.57
C ASP A 468 -1.09 -27.67 -3.00
N GLY A 469 -0.52 -26.86 -3.87
CA GLY A 469 0.90 -26.94 -4.25
C GLY A 469 1.47 -25.59 -4.66
N ALA A 470 2.80 -25.46 -4.63
CA ALA A 470 3.50 -24.26 -5.10
C ALA A 470 4.46 -24.58 -6.25
N SER A 471 4.72 -23.62 -7.13
CA SER A 471 5.79 -23.71 -8.14
C SER A 471 7.11 -24.10 -7.47
N ALA A 472 7.88 -25.02 -8.05
CA ALA A 472 9.01 -25.65 -7.34
C ALA A 472 10.04 -24.66 -6.75
N PRO A 473 10.44 -23.56 -7.43
CA PRO A 473 11.32 -22.54 -6.86
C PRO A 473 10.71 -21.78 -5.67
N MET A 474 9.40 -21.87 -5.47
CA MET A 474 8.62 -21.27 -4.39
C MET A 474 8.01 -22.35 -3.46
N ALA A 475 8.45 -23.61 -3.56
CA ALA A 475 7.93 -24.73 -2.78
C ALA A 475 8.93 -25.22 -1.73
N GLY A 476 8.49 -26.19 -0.92
CA GLY A 476 9.31 -26.90 0.05
C GLY A 476 9.56 -26.10 1.34
N THR A 477 10.09 -26.79 2.34
CA THR A 477 10.30 -26.22 3.69
C THR A 477 9.01 -25.61 4.20
N THR A 478 8.99 -24.36 4.67
CA THR A 478 7.77 -23.72 5.18
C THR A 478 6.71 -23.45 4.10
N SER A 479 6.95 -23.71 2.82
CA SER A 479 5.96 -23.61 1.73
C SER A 479 5.25 -24.96 1.48
N GLN A 480 4.32 -24.98 0.54
CA GLN A 480 3.65 -26.22 0.08
C GLN A 480 4.62 -27.18 -0.64
N PRO A 481 4.27 -28.47 -0.78
CA PRO A 481 4.92 -29.37 -1.73
C PRO A 481 4.89 -28.83 -3.17
N ALA A 482 5.90 -29.20 -3.96
CA ALA A 482 6.08 -28.69 -5.32
C ALA A 482 5.00 -29.20 -6.29
N LEU A 483 4.42 -28.31 -7.09
CA LEU A 483 3.43 -28.64 -8.14
C LEU A 483 3.96 -29.68 -9.11
N SER A 484 5.19 -29.53 -9.61
CA SER A 484 5.81 -30.49 -10.52
C SER A 484 5.96 -31.88 -9.88
N ALA A 485 6.22 -31.96 -8.58
CA ALA A 485 6.28 -33.23 -7.85
C ALA A 485 4.89 -33.86 -7.65
N ILE A 486 3.86 -33.06 -7.35
CA ILE A 486 2.47 -33.52 -7.25
C ILE A 486 1.99 -34.08 -8.58
N VAL A 487 2.17 -33.31 -9.68
CA VAL A 487 1.77 -33.72 -11.03
C VAL A 487 2.51 -34.99 -11.45
N ALA A 488 3.82 -35.06 -11.24
CA ALA A 488 4.60 -36.26 -11.57
C ALA A 488 4.19 -37.50 -10.75
N ALA A 489 3.83 -37.32 -9.46
CA ALA A 489 3.40 -38.42 -8.59
C ALA A 489 2.00 -38.96 -8.95
N ALA A 490 1.11 -38.12 -9.48
CA ALA A 490 -0.23 -38.50 -9.89
C ALA A 490 -0.28 -39.05 -11.34
N ALA A 491 0.68 -38.69 -12.18
CA ALA A 491 0.72 -39.05 -13.59
C ALA A 491 0.60 -40.57 -13.84
N HIS A 492 -0.16 -40.94 -14.87
CA HIS A 492 -0.38 -42.34 -15.27
C HIS A 492 -1.02 -43.21 -14.18
N SER A 493 -1.74 -42.60 -13.25
CA SER A 493 -2.55 -43.27 -12.24
C SER A 493 -4.04 -42.91 -12.40
N PRO A 494 -4.96 -43.58 -11.69
CA PRO A 494 -6.37 -43.16 -11.65
C PRO A 494 -6.58 -41.73 -11.13
N TYR A 495 -5.59 -41.17 -10.43
CA TYR A 495 -5.63 -39.86 -9.80
C TYR A 495 -4.94 -38.76 -10.63
N ASP A 496 -4.58 -39.04 -11.89
CA ASP A 496 -3.87 -38.10 -12.77
C ASP A 496 -4.55 -36.72 -12.76
N THR A 497 -3.77 -35.66 -12.50
CA THR A 497 -4.29 -34.30 -12.33
C THR A 497 -4.77 -33.70 -13.65
N GLY A 498 -4.36 -34.27 -14.79
CA GLY A 498 -4.59 -33.71 -16.12
C GLY A 498 -3.69 -32.51 -16.45
N LEU A 499 -2.91 -32.00 -15.49
CA LEU A 499 -1.95 -30.93 -15.74
C LEU A 499 -0.75 -31.46 -16.54
N ASN A 500 -0.35 -30.72 -17.58
CA ASN A 500 0.85 -31.04 -18.31
C ASN A 500 2.10 -30.69 -17.47
N LEU A 501 2.92 -31.70 -17.15
CA LEU A 501 4.12 -31.52 -16.34
C LEU A 501 5.12 -30.51 -16.96
N GLN A 502 5.30 -30.54 -18.29
CA GLN A 502 6.21 -29.62 -18.96
C GLN A 502 5.73 -28.17 -18.86
N ASN A 503 4.43 -27.93 -19.04
CA ASN A 503 3.84 -26.59 -18.87
C ASN A 503 4.06 -26.03 -17.45
N VAL A 504 3.96 -26.88 -16.42
CA VAL A 504 4.26 -26.49 -15.03
C VAL A 504 5.75 -26.17 -14.87
N CYS A 505 6.64 -27.02 -15.38
CA CYS A 505 8.08 -26.80 -15.29
C CYS A 505 8.57 -25.58 -16.10
N ASP A 506 7.94 -25.26 -17.23
CA ASP A 506 8.29 -24.11 -18.08
C ASP A 506 8.05 -22.76 -17.37
N LEU A 507 7.24 -22.73 -16.32
CA LEU A 507 7.01 -21.55 -15.48
C LEU A 507 8.05 -21.41 -14.35
N GLU A 508 8.77 -22.47 -13.98
CA GLU A 508 9.72 -22.46 -12.86
C GLU A 508 10.87 -21.44 -13.07
N PRO A 509 11.51 -21.33 -14.25
CA PRO A 509 12.58 -20.33 -14.46
C PRO A 509 12.16 -18.89 -14.16
N TYR A 510 10.90 -18.53 -14.41
CA TYR A 510 10.33 -17.23 -14.04
C TYR A 510 10.34 -17.05 -12.53
N TRP A 511 9.76 -18.00 -11.80
CA TRP A 511 9.64 -17.94 -10.34
C TRP A 511 11.00 -17.97 -9.65
N GLU A 512 11.95 -18.76 -10.16
CA GLU A 512 13.34 -18.77 -9.67
C GLU A 512 14.00 -17.39 -9.84
N SER A 513 13.85 -16.79 -11.02
CA SER A 513 14.39 -15.45 -11.28
C SER A 513 13.69 -14.37 -10.45
N LEU A 514 12.38 -14.49 -10.23
CA LEU A 514 11.62 -13.56 -9.41
C LEU A 514 12.06 -13.65 -7.95
N ARG A 515 12.15 -14.85 -7.38
CA ARG A 515 12.58 -15.11 -6.00
C ARG A 515 13.93 -14.47 -5.69
N LYS A 516 14.89 -14.52 -6.62
CA LYS A 516 16.21 -13.87 -6.48
C LYS A 516 16.11 -12.36 -6.24
N VAL A 517 15.12 -11.68 -6.80
CA VAL A 517 14.88 -10.23 -6.58
C VAL A 517 14.49 -9.95 -5.13
N TYR A 518 13.91 -10.92 -4.43
CA TYR A 518 13.45 -10.83 -3.05
C TYR A 518 14.44 -11.36 -2.02
N GLY A 519 15.72 -11.56 -2.39
CA GLY A 519 16.76 -12.09 -1.50
C GLY A 519 16.82 -11.50 -0.08
N PRO A 520 16.69 -10.17 0.12
CA PRO A 520 16.64 -9.56 1.46
C PRO A 520 15.47 -10.00 2.35
N PHE A 521 14.44 -10.60 1.77
CA PHE A 521 13.24 -11.09 2.47
C PHE A 521 13.20 -12.61 2.61
N GLU A 522 14.26 -13.32 2.20
CA GLU A 522 14.36 -14.76 2.41
C GLU A 522 14.33 -15.09 3.89
N SER A 523 13.31 -15.85 4.26
CA SER A 523 13.06 -16.28 5.63
C SER A 523 12.80 -17.78 5.74
N GLY A 524 12.82 -18.49 4.60
CA GLY A 524 12.71 -19.94 4.52
C GLY A 524 13.85 -20.65 5.27
N LEU A 525 13.56 -21.86 5.74
CA LEU A 525 14.57 -22.70 6.36
C LEU A 525 15.59 -23.16 5.32
N PRO A 526 16.87 -23.37 5.69
CA PRO A 526 17.88 -23.89 4.77
C PRO A 526 17.60 -25.33 4.31
N GLY A 527 16.68 -26.03 4.97
CA GLY A 527 16.21 -27.35 4.61
C GLY A 527 15.07 -27.81 5.54
N PRO A 528 14.53 -29.02 5.31
CA PRO A 528 13.47 -29.58 6.15
C PRO A 528 13.89 -29.75 7.61
N THR A 529 12.92 -29.69 8.53
CA THR A 529 13.16 -29.90 9.97
C THR A 529 12.09 -30.76 10.62
N GLY A 530 12.51 -31.79 11.35
CA GLY A 530 11.62 -32.62 12.17
C GLY A 530 11.21 -31.98 13.50
N ARG A 531 11.83 -30.86 13.91
CA ARG A 531 11.50 -30.18 15.18
C ARG A 531 10.07 -29.62 15.20
N VAL A 532 9.48 -29.41 14.01
CA VAL A 532 8.09 -28.97 13.85
C VAL A 532 7.09 -29.91 14.50
N TYR A 533 7.38 -31.22 14.55
CA TYR A 533 6.54 -32.19 15.26
C TYR A 533 6.53 -32.01 16.78
N HIS A 534 7.45 -31.21 17.33
CA HIS A 534 7.48 -30.89 18.76
C HIS A 534 6.90 -29.50 19.06
N HIS A 535 7.37 -28.47 18.34
CA HIS A 535 6.96 -27.09 18.61
C HIS A 535 5.67 -26.68 17.91
N GLU A 536 5.28 -27.39 16.83
CA GLU A 536 4.05 -27.17 16.07
C GLU A 536 3.84 -25.75 15.53
N ILE A 537 4.88 -24.90 15.57
CA ILE A 537 4.89 -23.56 14.94
C ILE A 537 4.56 -23.67 13.44
N PRO A 538 3.50 -22.98 12.96
CA PRO A 538 3.14 -22.90 11.54
C PRO A 538 4.22 -22.29 10.66
N GLY A 539 4.25 -22.63 9.37
CA GLY A 539 5.28 -22.17 8.43
C GLY A 539 5.52 -20.66 8.45
N GLY A 540 4.49 -19.86 8.16
CA GLY A 540 4.59 -18.39 8.18
C GLY A 540 4.91 -17.80 9.57
N GLN A 541 4.47 -18.44 10.66
CA GLN A 541 4.82 -18.01 12.01
C GLN A 541 6.29 -18.29 12.33
N LEU A 542 6.84 -19.41 11.85
CA LEU A 542 8.22 -19.80 12.10
C LEU A 542 9.20 -18.79 11.50
N SER A 543 8.97 -18.40 10.25
CA SER A 543 9.73 -17.35 9.55
C SER A 543 9.66 -16.01 10.30
N ASN A 544 8.46 -15.60 10.73
CA ASN A 544 8.25 -14.34 11.45
C ASN A 544 8.90 -14.35 12.84
N LEU A 545 8.71 -15.42 13.62
CA LEU A 545 9.23 -15.56 14.98
C LEU A 545 10.76 -15.54 14.99
N ARG A 546 11.40 -16.10 13.95
CA ARG A 546 12.85 -16.07 13.77
C ARG A 546 13.36 -14.65 13.53
N GLN A 547 12.70 -13.87 12.67
CA GLN A 547 13.05 -12.46 12.45
C GLN A 547 12.86 -11.62 13.70
N GLN A 548 11.78 -11.86 14.46
CA GLN A 548 11.55 -11.20 15.75
C GLN A 548 12.64 -11.56 16.78
N ALA A 549 13.02 -12.84 16.87
CA ALA A 549 14.10 -13.28 17.75
C ALA A 549 15.43 -12.59 17.40
N ILE A 550 15.79 -12.52 16.11
CA ILE A 550 16.99 -11.81 15.64
C ILE A 550 16.95 -10.33 16.05
N ALA A 551 15.82 -9.65 15.81
CA ALA A 551 15.65 -8.24 16.17
C ALA A 551 15.77 -7.96 17.68
N LEU A 552 15.43 -8.95 18.52
CA LEU A 552 15.57 -8.88 19.98
C LEU A 552 16.93 -9.39 20.50
N GLY A 553 17.86 -9.75 19.62
CA GLY A 553 19.17 -10.30 20.02
C GLY A 553 19.13 -11.74 20.52
N LEU A 554 18.05 -12.49 20.24
CA LEU A 554 17.83 -13.88 20.63
C LEU A 554 18.01 -14.86 19.46
N GLY A 555 18.53 -14.40 18.32
CA GLY A 555 18.69 -15.21 17.10
C GLY A 555 19.50 -16.48 17.28
N ASP A 556 20.60 -16.42 18.05
CA ASP A 556 21.47 -17.56 18.34
C ASP A 556 20.89 -18.51 19.42
N ARG A 557 19.72 -18.19 19.99
CA ARG A 557 19.01 -18.99 20.99
C ARG A 557 17.65 -19.47 20.46
N PHE A 558 17.52 -19.62 19.14
CA PHE A 558 16.22 -19.93 18.54
C PHE A 558 15.68 -21.31 18.96
N GLU A 559 16.53 -22.29 19.23
CA GLU A 559 16.14 -23.60 19.77
C GLU A 559 15.47 -23.46 21.16
N GLU A 560 15.91 -22.48 21.96
CA GLU A 560 15.27 -22.15 23.23
C GLU A 560 13.91 -21.50 23.02
N VAL A 561 13.77 -20.65 22.00
CA VAL A 561 12.48 -20.07 21.59
C VAL A 561 11.51 -21.17 21.15
N GLU A 562 11.96 -22.12 20.33
CA GLU A 562 11.16 -23.29 19.91
C GLU A 562 10.71 -24.13 21.12
N ALA A 563 11.61 -24.38 22.08
CA ALA A 563 11.29 -25.13 23.30
C ALA A 563 10.29 -24.37 24.19
N LYS A 564 10.48 -23.06 24.38
CA LYS A 564 9.55 -22.21 25.14
C LYS A 564 8.21 -22.06 24.43
N TYR A 565 8.17 -22.10 23.10
CA TYR A 565 6.94 -22.12 22.32
C TYR A 565 6.13 -23.39 22.60
N ALA A 566 6.77 -24.56 22.56
CA ALA A 566 6.14 -25.84 22.91
C ALA A 566 5.65 -25.89 24.37
N ALA A 567 6.38 -25.23 25.28
CA ALA A 567 5.99 -25.13 26.69
C ALA A 567 4.82 -24.16 26.91
N ALA A 568 4.86 -22.99 26.27
CA ALA A 568 3.80 -22.00 26.27
C ALA A 568 2.49 -22.57 25.70
N ASP A 569 2.56 -23.34 24.61
CA ASP A 569 1.38 -24.01 24.06
C ASP A 569 0.74 -24.98 25.06
N ARG A 570 1.56 -25.81 25.71
CA ARG A 570 1.08 -26.73 26.76
C ARG A 570 0.44 -25.98 27.93
N LEU A 571 1.07 -24.91 28.41
CA LEU A 571 0.52 -24.07 29.48
C LEU A 571 -0.82 -23.43 29.10
N LEU A 572 -0.95 -22.99 27.84
CA LEU A 572 -2.16 -22.35 27.32
C LEU A 572 -3.28 -23.33 26.94
N GLY A 573 -3.07 -24.63 27.10
CA GLY A 573 -4.09 -25.66 26.89
C GLY A 573 -4.01 -26.40 25.55
N ARG A 574 -2.81 -26.50 24.96
CA ARG A 574 -2.53 -27.17 23.67
C ARG A 574 -3.40 -26.63 22.56
N LEU A 575 -3.15 -25.42 22.10
CA LEU A 575 -4.02 -24.72 21.15
C LEU A 575 -3.89 -25.26 19.72
N VAL A 576 -4.95 -25.08 18.94
CA VAL A 576 -4.81 -24.96 17.49
C VAL A 576 -4.02 -23.68 17.24
N LYS A 577 -2.88 -23.78 16.57
CA LYS A 577 -1.95 -22.67 16.39
C LYS A 577 -1.95 -22.20 14.95
N VAL A 578 -2.72 -21.19 14.66
CA VAL A 578 -2.75 -20.49 13.36
C VAL A 578 -2.99 -19.00 13.65
N THR A 579 -2.77 -18.09 12.71
CA THR A 579 -2.92 -16.67 13.03
C THR A 579 -4.36 -16.34 13.50
N PRO A 580 -4.57 -15.68 14.65
CA PRO A 580 -3.57 -15.08 15.55
C PRO A 580 -3.18 -15.93 16.79
N SER A 581 -3.76 -17.11 17.04
CA SER A 581 -3.39 -17.97 18.19
C SER A 581 -1.92 -18.40 18.16
N SER A 582 -1.34 -18.64 16.99
CA SER A 582 0.10 -18.92 16.85
C SER A 582 0.99 -17.77 17.29
N LYS A 583 0.52 -16.52 17.14
CA LYS A 583 1.19 -15.31 17.64
C LYS A 583 1.11 -15.22 19.16
N VAL A 584 -0.05 -15.55 19.75
CA VAL A 584 -0.21 -15.57 21.22
C VAL A 584 0.86 -16.44 21.89
N VAL A 585 1.03 -17.66 21.37
CA VAL A 585 2.05 -18.59 21.87
C VAL A 585 3.48 -18.05 21.60
N GLY A 586 3.70 -17.42 20.45
CA GLY A 586 4.98 -16.85 20.05
C GLY A 586 5.43 -15.67 20.90
N ASP A 587 4.53 -14.72 21.17
CA ASP A 587 4.79 -13.55 22.00
C ASP A 587 5.14 -13.98 23.44
N LEU A 588 4.43 -14.98 23.97
CA LEU A 588 4.75 -15.56 25.29
C LEU A 588 6.13 -16.21 25.28
N ALA A 589 6.44 -17.03 24.28
CA ALA A 589 7.73 -17.70 24.16
C ALA A 589 8.90 -16.72 24.10
N LEU A 590 8.80 -15.67 23.26
CA LEU A 590 9.83 -14.63 23.15
C LEU A 590 9.99 -13.85 24.46
N SER A 591 8.89 -13.49 25.12
CA SER A 591 8.93 -12.80 26.41
C SER A 591 9.66 -13.62 27.47
N LEU A 592 9.38 -14.93 27.55
CA LEU A 592 10.02 -15.84 28.51
C LEU A 592 11.51 -16.03 28.22
N VAL A 593 11.91 -16.19 26.96
CA VAL A 593 13.35 -16.31 26.59
C VAL A 593 14.10 -15.00 26.85
N GLY A 594 13.50 -13.87 26.49
CA GLY A 594 14.09 -12.54 26.67
C GLY A 594 14.28 -12.15 28.14
N SER A 595 13.35 -12.58 29.01
CA SER A 595 13.42 -12.35 30.46
C SER A 595 14.16 -13.44 31.24
N GLY A 596 14.51 -14.57 30.58
CA GLY A 596 15.16 -15.71 31.24
C GLY A 596 14.27 -16.43 32.26
N VAL A 597 12.95 -16.38 32.07
CA VAL A 597 11.96 -16.91 33.02
C VAL A 597 11.60 -18.37 32.70
N ASP A 598 11.56 -19.20 33.74
CA ASP A 598 11.10 -20.58 33.59
C ASP A 598 9.57 -20.68 33.43
N ILE A 599 9.10 -21.66 32.65
CA ILE A 599 7.67 -21.82 32.38
C ILE A 599 6.90 -22.21 33.65
N GLU A 600 7.51 -22.99 34.54
CA GLU A 600 6.87 -23.42 35.79
C GLU A 600 6.77 -22.27 36.79
N ASP A 601 7.81 -21.42 36.86
CA ASP A 601 7.79 -20.20 37.67
C ASP A 601 6.71 -19.23 37.18
N PHE A 602 6.62 -19.05 35.86
CA PHE A 602 5.58 -18.23 35.24
C PHE A 602 4.17 -18.81 35.47
N ALA A 603 3.99 -20.12 35.32
CA ALA A 603 2.71 -20.78 35.55
C ALA A 603 2.27 -20.74 37.02
N GLY A 604 3.24 -20.77 37.95
CA GLY A 604 3.02 -20.71 39.39
C GLY A 604 2.54 -19.34 39.87
N ASP A 605 3.09 -18.25 39.35
CA ASP A 605 2.71 -16.89 39.72
C ASP A 605 2.81 -15.90 38.54
N PRO A 606 1.87 -15.97 37.58
CA PRO A 606 1.91 -15.13 36.38
C PRO A 606 1.74 -13.64 36.69
N ALA A 607 1.23 -13.27 37.86
CA ALA A 607 1.05 -11.88 38.27
C ALA A 607 2.39 -11.16 38.55
N ARG A 608 3.47 -11.91 38.81
CA ARG A 608 4.83 -11.36 39.01
C ARG A 608 5.51 -10.91 37.72
N PHE A 609 4.98 -11.29 36.57
CA PHE A 609 5.60 -11.07 35.28
C PHE A 609 4.73 -10.18 34.40
N ASP A 610 5.37 -9.46 33.48
CA ASP A 610 4.64 -8.80 32.42
C ASP A 610 4.13 -9.83 31.42
N ILE A 611 2.84 -9.75 31.09
CA ILE A 611 2.17 -10.72 30.22
C ILE A 611 1.83 -10.00 28.92
N PRO A 612 2.29 -10.50 27.75
CA PRO A 612 1.98 -9.87 26.48
C PRO A 612 0.47 -9.67 26.28
N ASP A 613 0.07 -8.52 25.73
CA ASP A 613 -1.34 -8.17 25.48
C ASP A 613 -2.09 -9.23 24.68
N SER A 614 -1.41 -9.90 23.73
CA SER A 614 -1.99 -10.98 22.93
C SER A 614 -2.40 -12.19 23.79
N VAL A 615 -1.60 -12.53 24.81
CA VAL A 615 -1.89 -13.59 25.78
C VAL A 615 -3.04 -13.19 26.69
N VAL A 616 -3.04 -11.95 27.19
CA VAL A 616 -4.14 -11.44 28.01
C VAL A 616 -5.45 -11.43 27.24
N GLY A 617 -5.44 -10.96 25.98
CA GLY A 617 -6.61 -10.96 25.10
C GLY A 617 -7.14 -12.37 24.82
N PHE A 618 -6.25 -13.32 24.53
CA PHE A 618 -6.62 -14.73 24.41
C PHE A 618 -7.28 -15.26 25.70
N LEU A 619 -6.68 -15.06 26.86
CA LEU A 619 -7.22 -15.53 28.14
C LEU A 619 -8.57 -14.88 28.47
N ARG A 620 -8.87 -13.70 27.94
CA ARG A 620 -10.19 -13.08 28.07
C ARG A 620 -11.27 -13.70 27.16
N GLY A 621 -10.87 -14.55 26.22
CA GLY A 621 -11.78 -15.17 25.25
C GLY A 621 -11.97 -14.36 23.96
N GLU A 622 -11.10 -13.37 23.69
CA GLU A 622 -11.21 -12.52 22.49
C GLU A 622 -11.05 -13.31 21.17
N LEU A 623 -10.47 -14.51 21.23
CA LEU A 623 -10.32 -15.43 20.09
C LEU A 623 -11.34 -16.58 20.09
N GLY A 624 -12.29 -16.58 21.02
CA GLY A 624 -13.19 -17.70 21.28
C GLY A 624 -12.64 -18.68 22.32
N THR A 625 -13.34 -19.81 22.47
CA THR A 625 -13.01 -20.86 23.45
C THR A 625 -12.15 -21.95 22.79
N PRO A 626 -10.99 -22.32 23.37
CA PRO A 626 -10.16 -23.40 22.85
C PRO A 626 -10.79 -24.78 23.07
N ALA A 627 -10.48 -25.74 22.21
CA ALA A 627 -11.03 -27.10 22.25
C ALA A 627 -10.79 -27.83 23.59
N GLY A 628 -9.62 -27.62 24.21
CA GLY A 628 -9.27 -28.19 25.52
C GLY A 628 -9.90 -27.49 26.72
N GLY A 629 -10.69 -26.44 26.51
CA GLY A 629 -11.17 -25.55 27.57
C GLY A 629 -10.06 -24.64 28.12
N TRP A 630 -10.40 -23.87 29.16
CA TRP A 630 -9.48 -22.89 29.72
C TRP A 630 -8.50 -23.52 30.72
N PRO A 631 -7.21 -23.14 30.70
CA PRO A 631 -6.21 -23.66 31.64
C PRO A 631 -6.40 -23.05 33.04
N GLU A 632 -7.29 -23.62 33.85
CA GLU A 632 -7.45 -23.23 35.25
C GLU A 632 -6.51 -24.04 36.17
N PRO A 633 -5.95 -23.44 37.24
CA PRO A 633 -6.18 -22.07 37.75
C PRO A 633 -5.24 -21.01 37.13
N PHE A 634 -4.50 -21.33 36.06
CA PHE A 634 -3.57 -20.39 35.44
C PHE A 634 -4.29 -19.16 34.88
N ARG A 635 -5.37 -19.34 34.12
CA ARG A 635 -6.17 -18.25 33.55
C ARG A 635 -6.66 -17.28 34.64
N THR A 636 -7.26 -17.80 35.70
CA THR A 636 -7.74 -16.96 36.82
C THR A 636 -6.61 -16.12 37.43
N ARG A 637 -5.43 -16.72 37.65
CA ARG A 637 -4.26 -16.00 38.20
C ARG A 637 -3.71 -14.96 37.23
N ALA A 638 -3.61 -15.30 35.94
CA ALA A 638 -3.10 -14.41 34.91
C ALA A 638 -4.03 -13.21 34.64
N LEU A 639 -5.33 -13.32 34.92
CA LEU A 639 -6.28 -12.22 34.75
C LEU A 639 -6.54 -11.41 36.03
N ALA A 640 -6.04 -11.87 37.19
CA ALA A 640 -6.24 -11.18 38.46
C ALA A 640 -5.72 -9.73 38.39
N GLY A 641 -6.57 -8.77 38.77
CA GLY A 641 -6.26 -7.34 38.75
C GLY A 641 -6.27 -6.68 37.36
N ARG A 642 -6.56 -7.41 36.28
CA ARG A 642 -6.67 -6.88 34.91
C ARG A 642 -8.13 -6.56 34.57
N GLY A 643 -8.35 -5.49 33.80
CA GLY A 643 -9.68 -5.06 33.35
C GLY A 643 -10.37 -6.07 32.41
N PRO A 644 -11.65 -5.85 32.06
CA PRO A 644 -12.39 -6.73 31.15
C PRO A 644 -11.83 -6.69 29.70
N ALA A 645 -12.37 -7.55 28.84
CA ALA A 645 -12.11 -7.51 27.40
C ALA A 645 -12.49 -6.16 26.80
N LYS A 646 -11.80 -5.76 25.73
CA LYS A 646 -12.14 -4.54 25.00
C LYS A 646 -13.54 -4.70 24.39
N PRO A 647 -14.39 -3.65 24.43
CA PRO A 647 -15.69 -3.70 23.78
C PRO A 647 -15.52 -3.83 22.26
N GLU A 648 -16.50 -4.46 21.62
CA GLU A 648 -16.54 -4.51 20.15
C GLU A 648 -16.67 -3.10 19.57
N THR A 649 -15.97 -2.87 18.45
CA THR A 649 -16.00 -1.57 17.77
C THR A 649 -17.34 -1.43 17.04
N MET A 650 -18.13 -0.43 17.42
CA MET A 650 -19.38 -0.10 16.74
C MET A 650 -19.11 0.66 15.44
N LEU A 651 -19.90 0.39 14.40
CA LEU A 651 -19.86 1.17 13.16
C LEU A 651 -20.56 2.52 13.36
N SER A 652 -20.02 3.56 12.75
CA SER A 652 -20.72 4.86 12.65
C SER A 652 -21.82 4.79 11.57
N PRO A 653 -22.86 5.64 11.63
CA PRO A 653 -23.86 5.72 10.57
C PRO A 653 -23.27 6.05 9.19
N GLU A 654 -22.16 6.81 9.15
CA GLU A 654 -21.42 7.14 7.93
C GLU A 654 -20.71 5.90 7.36
N ASP A 655 -20.08 5.09 8.22
CA ASP A 655 -19.41 3.85 7.83
C ASP A 655 -20.43 2.83 7.32
N GLU A 656 -21.59 2.74 7.96
CA GLU A 656 -22.70 1.91 7.50
C GLU A 656 -23.19 2.31 6.10
N ALA A 657 -23.39 3.61 5.86
CA ALA A 657 -23.81 4.11 4.56
C ALA A 657 -22.73 3.90 3.49
N ALA A 658 -21.45 4.10 3.82
CA ALA A 658 -20.34 3.90 2.91
C ALA A 658 -20.13 2.42 2.56
N LEU A 659 -20.35 1.52 3.51
CA LEU A 659 -20.37 0.08 3.26
C LEU A 659 -21.50 -0.35 2.33
N ASP A 660 -22.57 0.43 2.14
CA ASP A 660 -23.62 0.17 1.14
C ASP A 660 -23.50 1.02 -0.12
N GLY A 661 -22.51 1.92 -0.18
CA GLY A 661 -22.26 2.82 -1.29
C GLY A 661 -21.65 2.14 -2.52
N SER A 662 -20.98 2.95 -3.34
CA SER A 662 -20.26 2.44 -4.52
C SER A 662 -19.14 1.45 -4.12
N SER A 663 -18.74 0.58 -5.05
CA SER A 663 -17.63 -0.36 -4.85
C SER A 663 -16.37 0.35 -4.34
N GLN A 664 -15.99 1.50 -4.92
CA GLN A 664 -14.86 2.29 -4.45
C GLN A 664 -15.03 2.76 -2.99
N GLN A 665 -16.17 3.35 -2.63
CA GLN A 665 -16.44 3.80 -1.25
C GLN A 665 -16.39 2.63 -0.26
N ARG A 666 -16.91 1.48 -0.66
CA ARG A 666 -16.90 0.25 0.16
C ARG A 666 -15.48 -0.26 0.37
N GLN A 667 -14.67 -0.35 -0.69
CA GLN A 667 -13.26 -0.78 -0.62
C GLN A 667 -12.42 0.13 0.27
N GLU A 668 -12.53 1.45 0.09
CA GLU A 668 -11.84 2.45 0.92
C GLU A 668 -12.26 2.35 2.40
N THR A 669 -13.55 2.14 2.64
CA THR A 669 -14.09 1.93 3.99
C THR A 669 -13.60 0.63 4.61
N LEU A 670 -13.58 -0.47 3.85
CA LEU A 670 -13.06 -1.77 4.31
C LEU A 670 -11.56 -1.71 4.62
N ASN A 671 -10.76 -1.03 3.79
CA ASN A 671 -9.34 -0.77 4.05
C ASN A 671 -9.17 -0.07 5.41
N ARG A 672 -9.86 1.06 5.59
CA ARG A 672 -9.77 1.85 6.83
C ARG A 672 -10.27 1.08 8.05
N LEU A 673 -11.40 0.37 7.95
CA LEU A 673 -11.97 -0.35 9.07
C LEU A 673 -11.06 -1.51 9.48
N LEU A 674 -10.69 -2.39 8.55
CA LEU A 674 -9.94 -3.61 8.85
C LEU A 674 -8.47 -3.33 9.16
N PHE A 675 -7.89 -2.28 8.56
CA PHE A 675 -6.49 -1.90 8.71
C PHE A 675 -6.30 -0.37 8.77
N PRO A 676 -6.69 0.30 9.87
CA PRO A 676 -6.64 1.76 9.96
C PRO A 676 -5.22 2.34 9.78
N ALA A 677 -4.24 1.78 10.49
CA ALA A 677 -2.85 2.25 10.43
C ALA A 677 -2.19 1.95 9.07
N PRO A 678 -2.21 0.71 8.53
CA PRO A 678 -1.71 0.44 7.19
C PRO A 678 -2.35 1.30 6.10
N THR A 679 -3.67 1.56 6.20
CA THR A 679 -4.37 2.41 5.24
C THR A 679 -3.87 3.85 5.32
N SER A 680 -3.70 4.40 6.52
CA SER A 680 -3.14 5.74 6.71
C SER A 680 -1.72 5.85 6.15
N GLU A 681 -0.86 4.86 6.43
CA GLU A 681 0.51 4.79 5.89
C GLU A 681 0.52 4.71 4.36
N PHE A 682 -0.34 3.88 3.76
CA PHE A 682 -0.52 3.76 2.32
C PHE A 682 -0.95 5.08 1.69
N LEU A 683 -1.96 5.76 2.25
CA LEU A 683 -2.45 7.03 1.74
C LEU A 683 -1.38 8.13 1.84
N ALA A 684 -0.63 8.18 2.95
CA ALA A 684 0.49 9.11 3.11
C ALA A 684 1.61 8.85 2.10
N HIS A 685 1.92 7.57 1.83
CA HIS A 685 2.87 7.19 0.78
C HIS A 685 2.37 7.61 -0.61
N ARG A 686 1.11 7.33 -0.95
CA ARG A 686 0.49 7.71 -2.23
C ARG A 686 0.43 9.22 -2.41
N GLU A 687 0.19 9.98 -1.35
CA GLU A 687 0.26 11.44 -1.36
C GLU A 687 1.67 11.93 -1.66
N LYS A 688 2.68 11.38 -0.97
CA LYS A 688 4.08 11.81 -1.07
C LYS A 688 4.74 11.41 -2.40
N TYR A 689 4.56 10.17 -2.82
CA TYR A 689 5.29 9.54 -3.92
C TYR A 689 4.43 9.16 -5.13
N GLY A 690 3.11 9.36 -5.05
CA GLY A 690 2.19 8.94 -6.09
C GLY A 690 2.00 7.42 -6.07
N ASP A 691 1.45 6.90 -7.16
CA ASP A 691 1.27 5.46 -7.32
C ASP A 691 2.58 4.77 -7.71
N THR A 692 3.10 3.95 -6.80
CA THR A 692 4.33 3.16 -6.99
C THR A 692 4.06 1.71 -7.42
N SER A 693 2.79 1.30 -7.55
CA SER A 693 2.41 -0.07 -7.94
C SER A 693 2.97 -0.46 -9.32
N GLY A 694 3.06 0.50 -10.24
CA GLY A 694 3.59 0.33 -11.59
C GLY A 694 5.11 0.13 -11.67
N LEU A 695 5.87 0.36 -10.57
CA LEU A 695 7.30 0.08 -10.52
C LEU A 695 7.56 -1.43 -10.54
N SER A 696 8.62 -1.87 -11.20
CA SER A 696 9.12 -3.25 -11.03
C SER A 696 9.66 -3.47 -9.62
N ALA A 697 9.73 -4.72 -9.16
CA ALA A 697 10.35 -5.05 -7.87
C ALA A 697 11.80 -4.54 -7.77
N ASN A 698 12.56 -4.60 -8.87
CA ASN A 698 13.92 -4.07 -8.91
C ASN A 698 13.98 -2.55 -8.67
N GLN A 699 13.08 -1.79 -9.29
CA GLN A 699 13.02 -0.34 -9.11
C GLN A 699 12.55 0.03 -7.70
N PHE A 700 11.57 -0.70 -7.17
CA PHE A 700 10.98 -0.40 -5.87
C PHE A 700 11.93 -0.68 -4.70
N PHE A 701 12.61 -1.82 -4.70
CA PHE A 701 13.52 -2.16 -3.59
C PHE A 701 14.93 -1.59 -3.73
N TYR A 702 15.40 -1.31 -4.96
CA TYR A 702 16.81 -0.98 -5.22
C TYR A 702 17.04 0.31 -6.01
N GLY A 703 15.98 1.03 -6.42
CA GLY A 703 16.10 2.34 -7.08
C GLY A 703 16.62 2.29 -8.52
N LEU A 704 17.31 3.35 -8.93
CA LEU A 704 17.83 3.57 -10.28
C LEU A 704 19.29 3.12 -10.40
N ARG A 705 19.72 2.90 -11.65
CA ARG A 705 21.10 2.56 -12.00
C ARG A 705 21.64 3.47 -13.09
N HIS A 706 22.90 3.86 -12.94
CA HIS A 706 23.59 4.67 -13.93
C HIS A 706 23.70 3.92 -15.26
N GLY A 707 23.42 4.60 -16.37
CA GLY A 707 23.50 4.02 -17.71
C GLY A 707 22.34 3.11 -18.11
N GLU A 708 21.33 2.92 -17.24
CA GLU A 708 20.11 2.17 -17.57
C GLU A 708 18.90 3.10 -17.72
N GLU A 709 18.14 2.91 -18.80
CA GLU A 709 16.82 3.53 -18.97
C GLU A 709 15.73 2.63 -18.38
N HIS A 710 14.99 3.18 -17.42
CA HIS A 710 13.93 2.53 -16.68
C HIS A 710 12.58 2.95 -17.22
N ARG A 711 11.76 1.98 -17.65
CA ARG A 711 10.40 2.23 -18.10
C ARG A 711 9.42 2.06 -16.95
N VAL A 712 8.55 3.06 -16.75
CA VAL A 712 7.44 2.98 -15.78
C VAL A 712 6.14 3.27 -16.52
N GLN A 713 5.27 2.27 -16.61
CA GLN A 713 3.94 2.45 -17.17
C GLN A 713 3.04 3.11 -16.12
N LEU A 714 2.47 4.27 -16.43
CA LEU A 714 1.48 4.91 -15.55
C LEU A 714 0.07 4.44 -15.87
N GLU A 715 -0.30 4.51 -17.14
CA GLU A 715 -1.61 4.14 -17.68
C GLU A 715 -1.41 3.66 -19.11
N LYS A 716 -2.40 3.02 -19.73
CA LYS A 716 -2.32 2.54 -21.12
C LYS A 716 -1.91 3.68 -22.06
N GLY A 717 -0.77 3.53 -22.74
CA GLY A 717 -0.22 4.53 -23.67
C GLY A 717 0.61 5.65 -23.02
N VAL A 718 0.76 5.68 -21.69
CA VAL A 718 1.57 6.66 -20.95
C VAL A 718 2.72 5.96 -20.22
N THR A 719 3.93 6.10 -20.76
CA THR A 719 5.15 5.52 -20.20
C THR A 719 6.12 6.63 -19.82
N LEU A 720 6.72 6.55 -18.63
CA LEU A 720 7.86 7.37 -18.22
C LEU A 720 9.15 6.61 -18.54
N LEU A 721 10.09 7.30 -19.18
CA LEU A 721 11.46 6.87 -19.37
C LEU A 721 12.32 7.59 -18.34
N ILE A 722 12.86 6.84 -17.39
CA ILE A 722 13.59 7.36 -16.24
C ILE A 722 15.04 6.89 -16.32
N GLY A 723 16.00 7.79 -16.20
CA GLY A 723 17.42 7.45 -16.12
C GLY A 723 18.09 8.08 -14.89
N LEU A 724 19.28 7.60 -14.56
CA LEU A 724 20.16 8.20 -13.56
C LEU A 724 21.45 8.66 -14.24
N GLU A 725 21.75 9.95 -14.14
CA GLU A 725 22.94 10.57 -14.73
C GLU A 725 24.06 10.73 -13.70
N ALA A 726 23.74 11.24 -12.51
CA ALA A 726 24.73 11.48 -11.46
C ALA A 726 24.08 11.58 -10.07
N ILE A 727 24.87 11.37 -9.03
CA ILE A 727 24.51 11.65 -7.63
C ILE A 727 25.63 12.52 -7.06
N SER A 728 25.28 13.66 -6.47
CA SER A 728 26.28 14.53 -5.83
C SER A 728 26.81 13.94 -4.53
N GLU A 729 27.93 14.48 -4.05
CA GLU A 729 28.30 14.36 -2.64
C GLU A 729 27.24 15.01 -1.73
N PRO A 730 27.13 14.56 -0.47
CA PRO A 730 26.22 15.16 0.49
C PRO A 730 26.72 16.56 0.88
N ASP A 731 25.79 17.51 1.03
CA ASP A 731 26.10 18.82 1.63
C ASP A 731 26.20 18.73 3.17
N ASP A 732 26.43 19.87 3.84
CA ASP A 732 26.58 19.93 5.31
C ASP A 732 25.30 19.54 6.09
N ARG A 733 24.15 19.50 5.39
CA ARG A 733 22.87 19.00 5.90
C ARG A 733 22.65 17.52 5.55
N GLY A 734 23.65 16.92 4.92
CA GLY A 734 23.66 15.58 4.35
C GLY A 734 22.59 15.36 3.27
N MET A 735 22.30 16.37 2.46
CA MET A 735 21.44 16.29 1.29
C MET A 735 22.28 16.00 0.03
N ARG A 736 21.84 15.06 -0.79
CA ARG A 736 22.40 14.78 -2.12
C ARG A 736 21.46 15.28 -3.20
N THR A 737 22.01 15.77 -4.31
CA THR A 737 21.28 16.02 -5.54
C THR A 737 21.44 14.82 -6.47
N VAL A 738 20.34 14.10 -6.70
CA VAL A 738 20.23 13.02 -7.68
C VAL A 738 19.80 13.62 -9.01
N MET A 739 20.65 13.53 -10.02
CA MET A 739 20.37 14.01 -11.37
C MET A 739 19.73 12.89 -12.18
N CYS A 740 18.41 12.93 -12.31
CA CYS A 740 17.65 11.95 -13.08
C CYS A 740 17.41 12.44 -14.52
N ILE A 741 17.16 11.52 -15.44
CA ILE A 741 16.57 11.81 -16.75
C ILE A 741 15.10 11.42 -16.68
N LEU A 742 14.19 12.25 -17.20
CA LEU A 742 12.77 11.94 -17.36
C LEU A 742 12.32 12.32 -18.76
N ASN A 743 11.99 11.32 -19.60
CA ASN A 743 11.60 11.51 -21.00
C ASN A 743 12.59 12.41 -21.76
N GLY A 744 13.90 12.14 -21.58
CA GLY A 744 14.99 12.88 -22.21
C GLY A 744 15.35 14.22 -21.54
N GLN A 745 14.76 14.57 -20.39
CA GLN A 745 15.03 15.82 -19.68
C GLN A 745 15.76 15.59 -18.35
N LEU A 746 16.80 16.36 -18.08
CA LEU A 746 17.46 16.37 -16.77
C LEU A 746 16.53 16.92 -15.68
N ARG A 747 16.51 16.21 -14.55
CA ARG A 747 15.67 16.47 -13.38
C ARG A 747 16.50 16.31 -12.10
N PRO A 748 16.96 17.42 -11.48
CA PRO A 748 17.60 17.35 -10.18
C PRO A 748 16.55 17.07 -9.09
N ILE A 749 16.80 16.06 -8.27
CA ILE A 749 15.99 15.68 -7.11
C ILE A 749 16.87 15.70 -5.87
N THR A 750 16.52 16.53 -4.89
CA THR A 750 17.24 16.58 -3.61
C THR A 750 16.73 15.49 -2.67
N VAL A 751 17.63 14.71 -2.10
CA VAL A 751 17.35 13.55 -1.23
C VAL A 751 18.21 13.64 0.02
N ARG A 752 17.63 13.37 1.20
CA ARG A 752 18.40 13.24 2.44
C ARG A 752 19.12 11.89 2.46
N ASP A 753 20.43 11.91 2.61
CA ASP A 753 21.25 10.71 2.86
C ASP A 753 21.22 10.37 4.36
N ARG A 754 20.47 9.33 4.71
CA ARG A 754 20.27 8.92 6.12
C ARG A 754 21.54 8.34 6.75
N SER A 755 22.57 8.00 5.97
CA SER A 755 23.84 7.50 6.49
C SER A 755 24.78 8.62 6.99
N VAL A 756 24.49 9.87 6.62
CA VAL A 756 25.31 11.04 6.97
C VAL A 756 24.63 11.84 8.07
N ALA A 757 25.26 11.97 9.24
CA ALA A 757 24.80 12.83 10.31
C ALA A 757 24.77 14.30 9.85
N SER A 758 23.72 15.04 10.19
CA SER A 758 23.65 16.48 9.87
C SER A 758 24.60 17.22 10.82
N GLU A 759 25.55 18.01 10.29
CA GLU A 759 26.40 18.87 11.12
C GLU A 759 25.63 20.11 11.62
N ILE A 760 24.49 20.41 10.98
CA ILE A 760 23.61 21.53 11.33
C ILE A 760 22.34 20.98 12.03
N PRO A 761 22.02 21.40 13.27
CA PRO A 761 20.77 21.03 13.92
C PRO A 761 19.58 21.55 13.11
N SER A 762 18.71 20.66 12.62
CA SER A 762 17.44 21.07 12.04
C SER A 762 16.51 21.56 13.14
N ALA A 763 15.85 22.70 12.95
CA ALA A 763 14.78 23.14 13.85
C ALA A 763 13.68 22.07 13.88
N GLU A 764 13.17 21.78 15.08
CA GLU A 764 12.08 20.84 15.29
C GLU A 764 10.83 21.29 14.52
N LYS A 765 10.03 20.37 13.95
CA LYS A 765 8.78 20.73 13.27
C LYS A 765 7.60 20.71 14.25
N ALA A 766 6.67 21.65 14.09
CA ALA A 766 5.45 21.67 14.88
C ALA A 766 4.51 20.53 14.46
N ASP A 767 4.16 19.65 15.41
CA ASP A 767 3.05 18.71 15.26
C ASP A 767 1.71 19.46 15.05
N ARG A 768 1.08 19.24 13.89
CA ARG A 768 -0.20 19.86 13.50
C ARG A 768 -1.38 19.37 14.32
N THR A 769 -1.27 18.21 14.97
CA THR A 769 -2.32 17.65 15.82
C THR A 769 -2.23 18.13 17.27
N ASN A 770 -1.11 18.76 17.65
CA ASN A 770 -0.94 19.36 18.97
C ASN A 770 -1.29 20.85 18.96
N PRO A 771 -2.44 21.26 19.54
CA PRO A 771 -2.85 22.66 19.57
C PRO A 771 -1.99 23.55 20.48
N GLY A 772 -1.05 22.98 21.25
CA GLY A 772 -0.06 23.72 22.05
C GLY A 772 1.16 24.18 21.25
N HIS A 773 1.40 23.61 20.07
CA HIS A 773 2.54 23.95 19.24
C HIS A 773 2.28 25.21 18.42
N VAL A 774 3.17 26.20 18.53
CA VAL A 774 3.16 27.39 17.69
C VAL A 774 4.29 27.28 16.67
N ALA A 775 3.90 27.27 15.40
CA ALA A 775 4.82 27.06 14.28
C ALA A 775 5.26 28.39 13.63
N ALA A 776 6.42 28.38 12.99
CA ALA A 776 6.88 29.43 12.12
C ALA A 776 5.92 29.53 10.91
N PRO A 777 5.34 30.72 10.65
CA PRO A 777 4.34 30.87 9.60
C PRO A 777 4.93 30.73 8.19
N PHE A 778 6.23 31.01 8.04
CA PHE A 778 7.01 30.92 6.80
C PHE A 778 8.50 30.93 7.12
N ALA A 779 9.35 30.73 6.11
CA ALA A 779 10.80 30.78 6.27
C ALA A 779 11.30 32.22 6.47
N GLY A 780 12.20 32.43 7.43
CA GLY A 780 12.71 33.76 7.79
C GLY A 780 13.62 33.71 9.01
N VAL A 781 14.12 34.86 9.44
CA VAL A 781 14.86 34.98 10.72
C VAL A 781 13.85 35.36 11.80
N VAL A 782 13.65 34.46 12.77
CA VAL A 782 12.78 34.72 13.91
C VAL A 782 13.60 35.28 15.06
N THR A 783 13.10 36.37 15.65
CA THR A 783 13.56 36.91 16.93
C THR A 783 12.44 36.74 17.95
N LEU A 784 12.62 35.82 18.91
CA LEU A 784 11.65 35.60 19.98
C LEU A 784 11.79 36.65 21.08
N THR A 785 10.65 37.14 21.57
CA THR A 785 10.56 38.11 22.67
C THR A 785 10.13 37.48 23.99
N ILE A 786 9.85 36.18 23.98
CA ILE A 786 9.39 35.39 25.14
C ILE A 786 10.44 34.36 25.58
N THR A 787 10.25 33.84 26.78
CA THR A 787 11.07 32.80 27.41
C THR A 787 10.21 31.71 28.04
N GLU A 788 10.84 30.59 28.38
CA GLU A 788 10.17 29.49 29.08
C GLU A 788 9.59 29.97 30.42
N GLY A 789 8.34 29.60 30.69
CA GLY A 789 7.60 30.00 31.88
C GLY A 789 6.74 31.25 31.72
N ASP A 790 6.84 31.99 30.61
CA ASP A 790 5.99 33.17 30.37
C ASP A 790 4.52 32.76 30.20
N ALA A 791 3.62 33.52 30.82
CA ALA A 791 2.18 33.38 30.61
C ALA A 791 1.78 34.29 29.43
N ILE A 792 1.15 33.71 28.41
CA ILE A 792 0.74 34.43 27.21
C ILE A 792 -0.76 34.29 26.97
N ALA A 793 -1.41 35.36 26.58
CA ALA A 793 -2.80 35.39 26.15
C ALA A 793 -2.92 35.11 24.63
N ALA A 794 -4.11 34.71 24.18
CA ALA A 794 -4.37 34.58 22.76
C ALA A 794 -4.25 35.96 22.07
N GLY A 795 -3.45 36.03 21.01
CA GLY A 795 -3.15 37.26 20.27
C GLY A 795 -1.86 37.97 20.70
N ASP A 796 -1.24 37.58 21.82
CA ASP A 796 0.02 38.18 22.27
C ASP A 796 1.14 37.93 21.28
N THR A 797 2.00 38.94 21.08
CA THR A 797 3.18 38.82 20.21
C THR A 797 4.28 38.04 20.94
N ILE A 798 4.68 36.92 20.37
CA ILE A 798 5.71 36.03 20.92
C ILE A 798 7.09 36.25 20.28
N GLY A 799 7.13 36.96 19.15
CA GLY A 799 8.37 37.33 18.47
C GLY A 799 8.09 38.05 17.18
N THR A 800 9.14 38.44 16.47
CA THR A 800 9.06 38.96 15.11
C THR A 800 9.78 38.03 14.16
N ILE A 801 9.24 37.88 12.96
CA ILE A 801 9.89 37.19 11.86
C ILE A 801 10.25 38.22 10.80
N GLU A 802 11.52 38.28 10.45
CA GLU A 802 12.03 39.07 9.36
C GLU A 802 12.16 38.18 8.11
N ALA A 803 11.40 38.54 7.08
CA ALA A 803 11.54 37.96 5.75
C ALA A 803 11.29 39.09 4.74
N MET A 804 12.06 39.12 3.64
CA MET A 804 11.79 40.04 2.52
C MET A 804 11.91 41.55 2.89
N LYS A 805 12.72 41.93 3.89
CA LYS A 805 12.80 43.30 4.47
C LYS A 805 11.48 43.79 5.09
N MET A 806 10.56 42.85 5.35
CA MET A 806 9.35 43.08 6.11
C MET A 806 9.48 42.39 7.45
N GLU A 807 9.09 43.09 8.50
CA GLU A 807 8.98 42.53 9.84
C GLU A 807 7.51 42.23 10.12
N ALA A 808 7.21 40.99 10.49
CA ALA A 808 5.87 40.58 10.88
C ALA A 808 5.89 40.06 12.32
N ALA A 809 4.88 40.44 13.11
CA ALA A 809 4.68 39.90 14.45
C ALA A 809 4.17 38.45 14.35
N ILE A 810 4.78 37.56 15.12
CA ILE A 810 4.29 36.20 15.35
C ILE A 810 3.44 36.26 16.61
N THR A 811 2.18 35.85 16.51
CA THR A 811 1.22 35.91 17.62
C THR A 811 0.85 34.52 18.13
N ALA A 812 0.52 34.44 19.42
CA ALA A 812 0.05 33.22 20.04
C ALA A 812 -1.40 32.93 19.63
N PRO A 813 -1.72 31.76 19.04
CA PRO A 813 -3.09 31.44 18.63
C PRO A 813 -4.02 31.14 19.82
N ARG A 814 -3.47 30.88 21.01
CA ARG A 814 -4.21 30.54 22.24
C ARG A 814 -3.47 31.04 23.48
N ALA A 815 -4.20 31.12 24.59
CA ALA A 815 -3.61 31.34 25.89
C ALA A 815 -2.94 30.06 26.45
N GLY A 816 -1.88 30.25 27.22
CA GLY A 816 -1.14 29.16 27.86
C GLY A 816 0.14 29.67 28.53
N ARG A 817 0.88 28.74 29.15
CA ARG A 817 2.23 29.02 29.67
C ARG A 817 3.26 28.40 28.72
N VAL A 818 4.30 29.16 28.38
CA VAL A 818 5.39 28.68 27.52
C VAL A 818 6.11 27.55 28.25
N ARG A 819 5.88 26.31 27.83
CA ARG A 819 6.52 25.13 28.41
C ARG A 819 7.95 25.02 27.92
N ARG A 820 8.16 25.29 26.63
CA ARG A 820 9.45 25.15 25.96
C ARG A 820 9.59 26.12 24.80
N VAL A 821 10.79 26.66 24.64
CA VAL A 821 11.18 27.42 23.45
C VAL A 821 12.06 26.51 22.57
N ALA A 822 11.65 26.26 21.33
CA ALA A 822 12.25 25.24 20.47
C ALA A 822 13.38 25.76 19.56
N ILE A 823 13.58 27.09 19.51
CA ILE A 823 14.64 27.75 18.74
C ILE A 823 15.48 28.67 19.63
N SER A 824 16.68 29.04 19.18
CA SER A 824 17.44 30.11 19.82
C SER A 824 16.73 31.46 19.68
N ARG A 825 17.04 32.41 20.58
CA ARG A 825 16.41 33.74 20.64
C ARG A 825 16.37 34.45 19.29
N VAL A 826 17.41 34.27 18.48
CA VAL A 826 17.43 34.61 17.06
C VAL A 826 17.82 33.36 16.30
N GLN A 827 17.01 32.91 15.34
CA GLN A 827 17.30 31.73 14.53
C GLN A 827 16.66 31.84 13.14
N GLN A 828 17.35 31.31 12.12
CA GLN A 828 16.75 31.10 10.81
C GLN A 828 15.89 29.83 10.84
N VAL A 829 14.63 29.96 10.43
CA VAL A 829 13.62 28.89 10.45
C VAL A 829 12.99 28.72 9.07
N GLU A 830 12.40 27.56 8.83
CA GLU A 830 11.53 27.26 7.70
C GLU A 830 10.05 27.27 8.12
N GLY A 831 9.14 27.36 7.15
CA GLY A 831 7.71 27.22 7.42
C GLY A 831 7.40 25.89 8.14
N GLY A 832 6.62 25.97 9.21
CA GLY A 832 6.22 24.82 10.01
C GLY A 832 7.22 24.38 11.08
N ASP A 833 8.37 25.04 11.23
CA ASP A 833 9.27 24.81 12.37
C ASP A 833 8.57 25.21 13.69
N LEU A 834 8.73 24.41 14.73
CA LEU A 834 8.24 24.71 16.06
C LEU A 834 9.02 25.89 16.64
N LEU A 835 8.29 26.92 17.08
CA LEU A 835 8.86 28.06 17.76
C LEU A 835 8.73 27.89 19.28
N ILE A 836 7.52 27.59 19.75
CA ILE A 836 7.22 27.35 21.17
C ILE A 836 6.15 26.26 21.36
N ASP A 837 6.21 25.61 22.52
CA ASP A 837 5.19 24.69 23.03
C ASP A 837 4.48 25.30 24.24
N LEU A 838 3.15 25.29 24.23
CA LEU A 838 2.29 25.85 25.27
C LEU A 838 1.63 24.74 26.10
N SER A 839 1.72 24.85 27.42
CA SER A 839 0.90 24.01 28.30
C SER A 839 -0.56 24.46 28.26
N PRO A 840 -1.53 23.53 28.33
CA PRO A 840 -2.93 23.88 28.59
C PRO A 840 -3.03 24.66 29.90
N ASN A 841 -3.87 25.70 29.96
CA ASN A 841 -4.18 26.38 31.21
C ASN A 841 -4.81 25.37 32.18
N GLU A 842 -4.13 25.08 33.29
CA GLU A 842 -4.84 24.69 34.51
C GLU A 842 -5.71 25.89 34.90
N VAL A 843 -7.01 25.79 34.64
CA VAL A 843 -7.97 26.68 35.28
C VAL A 843 -7.87 26.35 36.77
N ALA A 844 -7.22 27.23 37.53
CA ALA A 844 -7.34 27.24 38.98
C ALA A 844 -8.83 27.37 39.30
N ALA A 845 -9.40 26.31 39.86
CA ALA A 845 -10.70 26.35 40.48
C ALA A 845 -10.58 27.22 41.74
N GLU A 846 -11.17 28.41 41.69
CA GLU A 846 -11.73 29.09 42.86
C GLU A 846 -13.25 29.04 42.81
#